data_AF-A0A1Y2VQY6-F1
#
_entry.id   AF-A0A1Y2VQY6-F1
#
_cell.length_a   1.000
_cell.length_b   1.000
_cell.length_c   1.000
_cell.angle_alpha   90.00
_cell.angle_beta   90.00
_cell.angle_gamma   90.00
#
_symmetry.space_group_name_H-M   'P 1'
#
loop_
_entity.id
_entity.type
_entity.pdbx_description
1 polymer ?
#
loop_
_entity_poly.entity_id
_entity_poly.type
_entity_poly.pdbx_seq_one_letter_code
_entity_poly.pdbx_strand_id
1 'polypeptide(L)'
;MEKGEWGETSPRRRRSHKDNTAILGIKKDIIIVVFVAVITTFFLSSQWHAPHSHEDISSSYQLDAADLEYGVAQCALNKQRPIVDGNLATSRLTSRSSAGSRTILHNATLVDGDGTVTHDCTIELQDGIFTRVAQSVQADLGSLSPDDKVVDLQGRVVTPGLIDMHSHVGVRETPQLWATEDVTEISAPVTPWARAIDAFKPHDGAIPVIASGGVTTSLVLTGAKNLISGEGVVVKMKKADSIRGMLLNLTESSGKPQRYLKMAMGENQKRQFQNVPGGPSTRLGESYWFRKAYDNARRLKQDQDRWCEATSTAKGLKSITQEYPRSLEWQTLVDVLRGDVRVNVHGYETEDILAMFDHADEFGFNITALHHALHADLVMQEIKARNIAVTGFSDTWGHKKELYAPASDFPARVAAYGIPFALHRDHPAEHGQWLAFEAQVAHHYGLDTENAISSIIATPARLLGLDNRIGFVRPGYDADLVVWDRHPLQVGATPLEVYIDGSSVTRASDSLWKASESETYATEAPISRPSEVPESTCTSGQSDIVIRGLQSSFVGGDGLRSKQPEEGNLTAVVRDGRIVCLSESKCDDLAKQAVKDSVSSIDLQEGHMLPGLTIVTRQHGLAEMREEPSTTDGASAGESYERPPSSRFGIKFDGVHLERAYRAGVTRIVTPPLTTGFFHGISALFRSGAKSVLDDGAIPEPSAALHFTIGHDGKSLRTPSITSQISKLHDLLTVDSHLHPIYESAAKGDTAVVIHTNNKDVIAHVIALKKETGAHIVIMGGAEAHLIATELAEADVPVIVAPFWGCEPLFWDGRHCLPGPPLTDRLGPQVLIDAGVKVGISNWDASNNHIRDSIWEASWVAGPGNRSLALDLVSKNIEDILKLPRSRDFVIYEGDPFNFGARVALIFEEGKVRSCYPNVDED
;
A
#
# COMPACT_ATOMS: atom_id res chain seq x y z
N MET A 1 -34.99 -53.59 17.55
CA MET A 1 -35.09 -54.49 18.71
C MET A 1 -33.96 -55.50 18.63
N GLU A 2 -33.14 -55.53 19.68
CA GLU A 2 -32.22 -56.57 20.19
C GLU A 2 -31.29 -57.41 19.28
N LYS A 3 -29.97 -57.21 19.55
CA LYS A 3 -28.91 -58.18 19.91
C LYS A 3 -28.76 -59.51 19.15
N GLY A 4 -27.52 -59.82 18.77
CA GLY A 4 -27.05 -61.18 18.56
C GLY A 4 -25.66 -61.23 17.95
N GLU A 5 -24.74 -61.97 18.56
CA GLU A 5 -23.29 -61.89 18.47
C GLU A 5 -22.74 -63.29 18.10
N TRP A 6 -21.52 -63.35 17.54
CA TRP A 6 -20.61 -64.51 17.34
C TRP A 6 -20.81 -65.50 16.18
N GLY A 7 -19.69 -65.84 15.52
CA GLY A 7 -19.51 -67.14 14.87
C GLY A 7 -18.54 -67.18 13.69
N GLU A 8 -17.30 -67.58 13.94
CA GLU A 8 -16.17 -67.77 13.01
C GLU A 8 -16.43 -68.78 11.88
N THR A 9 -15.68 -68.68 10.77
CA THR A 9 -14.77 -69.76 10.27
C THR A 9 -14.05 -69.32 8.98
N SER A 10 -12.72 -69.51 8.95
CA SER A 10 -11.90 -69.54 7.72
C SER A 10 -11.60 -70.99 7.33
N PRO A 11 -11.08 -71.27 6.10
CA PRO A 11 -9.64 -71.54 6.02
C PRO A 11 -8.92 -71.18 4.71
N ARG A 12 -7.76 -70.51 4.88
CA ARG A 12 -6.40 -70.80 4.37
C ARG A 12 -6.18 -71.21 2.89
N ARG A 13 -5.24 -70.48 2.23
CA ARG A 13 -4.02 -71.08 1.66
C ARG A 13 -2.80 -70.13 1.71
N ARG A 14 -1.66 -70.76 2.05
CA ARG A 14 -0.27 -70.30 2.27
C ARG A 14 0.41 -69.84 0.94
N ARG A 15 1.56 -69.16 0.85
CA ARG A 15 2.82 -69.15 1.63
C ARG A 15 3.77 -68.08 1.04
N SER A 16 4.52 -67.35 1.86
CA SER A 16 6.00 -67.18 1.74
C SER A 16 6.50 -66.16 2.77
N HIS A 17 7.39 -66.62 3.65
CA HIS A 17 8.16 -65.85 4.62
C HIS A 17 9.53 -65.53 4.00
N LYS A 18 10.05 -64.32 4.23
CA LYS A 18 11.47 -64.09 4.57
C LYS A 18 11.69 -62.71 5.21
N ASP A 19 12.24 -62.77 6.42
CA ASP A 19 13.22 -61.90 7.10
C ASP A 19 13.02 -60.38 7.16
N ASN A 20 12.86 -59.87 8.40
CA ASN A 20 13.44 -58.59 8.83
C ASN A 20 13.46 -58.50 10.38
N THR A 21 14.51 -59.07 10.98
CA THR A 21 14.94 -58.77 12.36
C THR A 21 16.21 -57.94 12.32
N ALA A 22 16.09 -56.61 12.22
CA ALA A 22 17.23 -55.68 12.32
C ALA A 22 16.84 -54.23 12.71
N ILE A 23 15.77 -53.99 13.48
CA ILE A 23 15.32 -52.61 13.81
C ILE A 23 15.06 -52.40 15.32
N LEU A 24 15.73 -53.14 16.22
CA LEU A 24 15.62 -52.89 17.67
C LEU A 24 16.91 -52.48 18.39
N GLY A 25 18.04 -52.35 17.68
CA GLY A 25 19.31 -51.91 18.28
C GLY A 25 19.50 -50.39 18.35
N ILE A 26 18.97 -49.64 17.37
CA ILE A 26 19.38 -48.24 17.13
C ILE A 26 18.68 -47.24 18.06
N LYS A 27 17.56 -47.59 18.69
CA LYS A 27 16.82 -46.66 19.57
C LYS A 27 17.44 -46.48 20.95
N LYS A 28 18.22 -47.44 21.46
CA LYS A 28 18.79 -47.34 22.81
C LYS A 28 19.97 -46.39 22.86
N ASP A 29 20.84 -46.41 21.85
CA ASP A 29 22.03 -45.56 21.83
C ASP A 29 21.67 -44.08 21.60
N ILE A 30 20.66 -43.79 20.78
CA ILE A 30 20.17 -42.42 20.59
C ILE A 30 19.52 -41.89 21.88
N ILE A 31 18.75 -42.70 22.59
CA ILE A 31 18.16 -42.30 23.87
C ILE A 31 19.25 -42.04 24.90
N ILE A 32 20.28 -42.89 24.98
CA ILE A 32 21.40 -42.70 25.91
C ILE A 32 22.20 -41.44 25.55
N VAL A 33 22.47 -41.18 24.27
CA VAL A 33 23.18 -39.97 23.83
C VAL A 33 22.37 -38.70 24.13
N VAL A 34 21.05 -38.71 23.91
CA VAL A 34 20.18 -37.57 24.26
C VAL A 34 20.10 -37.38 25.78
N PHE A 35 20.02 -38.47 26.55
CA PHE A 35 19.96 -38.40 28.01
C PHE A 35 21.28 -37.90 28.61
N VAL A 36 22.42 -38.37 28.09
CA VAL A 36 23.74 -37.88 28.46
C VAL A 36 23.90 -36.43 28.05
N ALA A 37 23.49 -36.03 26.84
CA ALA A 37 23.53 -34.63 26.40
C ALA A 37 22.71 -33.73 27.32
N VAL A 38 21.47 -34.08 27.64
CA VAL A 38 20.61 -33.30 28.55
C VAL A 38 21.23 -33.19 29.95
N ILE A 39 21.78 -34.27 30.50
CA ILE A 39 22.48 -34.24 31.80
C ILE A 39 23.74 -33.39 31.73
N THR A 40 24.50 -33.47 30.64
CA THR A 40 25.75 -32.68 30.47
C THR A 40 25.43 -31.20 30.32
N THR A 41 24.39 -30.84 29.57
CA THR A 41 23.92 -29.45 29.46
C THR A 41 23.35 -28.95 30.79
N PHE A 42 22.65 -29.80 31.55
CA PHE A 42 22.15 -29.45 32.88
C PHE A 42 23.31 -29.24 33.89
N PHE A 43 24.34 -30.10 33.87
CA PHE A 43 25.55 -29.93 34.70
C PHE A 43 26.40 -28.71 34.29
N LEU A 44 26.53 -28.43 32.99
CA LEU A 44 27.20 -27.22 32.50
C LEU A 44 26.40 -25.95 32.84
N SER A 45 25.07 -25.99 32.75
CA SER A 45 24.20 -24.85 33.13
C SER A 45 24.15 -24.62 34.64
N SER A 46 24.24 -25.67 35.45
CA SER A 46 24.26 -25.56 36.92
C SER A 46 25.62 -25.13 37.47
N GLN A 47 26.72 -25.39 36.74
CA GLN A 47 28.01 -24.74 37.03
C GLN A 47 28.05 -23.27 36.63
N TRP A 48 27.19 -22.82 35.72
CA TRP A 48 26.95 -21.39 35.44
C TRP A 48 26.08 -20.68 36.48
N HIS A 49 25.51 -21.40 37.46
CA HIS A 49 24.71 -20.85 38.56
C HIS A 49 25.28 -21.23 39.94
N ALA A 50 26.60 -21.44 40.03
CA ALA A 50 27.25 -21.37 41.34
C ALA A 50 27.12 -19.93 41.87
N PRO A 51 26.52 -19.69 43.06
CA PRO A 51 26.55 -18.37 43.66
C PRO A 51 28.02 -17.97 43.81
N HIS A 52 28.40 -16.82 43.28
CA HIS A 52 29.72 -16.27 43.55
C HIS A 52 29.91 -16.23 45.06
N SER A 53 30.83 -17.04 45.56
CA SER A 53 31.39 -16.82 46.88
C SER A 53 31.98 -15.42 46.85
N HIS A 54 31.34 -14.50 47.57
CA HIS A 54 31.89 -13.20 47.89
C HIS A 54 33.18 -13.44 48.68
N GLU A 55 34.32 -13.56 48.00
CA GLU A 55 35.57 -13.13 48.57
C GLU A 55 35.50 -11.60 48.64
N ASP A 56 35.28 -11.10 49.85
CA ASP A 56 35.45 -9.68 50.21
C ASP A 56 36.92 -9.28 49.96
N ILE A 57 37.24 -8.95 48.71
CA ILE A 57 38.39 -8.13 48.38
C ILE A 57 37.90 -6.68 48.50
N SER A 58 38.08 -6.09 49.67
CA SER A 58 37.92 -4.64 49.87
C SER A 58 39.07 -3.88 49.19
N SER A 59 39.19 -3.99 47.87
CA SER A 59 39.92 -2.99 47.09
C SER A 59 38.98 -1.81 46.93
N SER A 60 39.32 -0.66 47.51
CA SER A 60 38.67 0.61 47.22
C SER A 60 38.84 0.91 45.74
N TYR A 61 37.92 0.44 44.90
CA TYR A 61 37.87 0.80 43.50
C TYR A 61 37.50 2.28 43.46
N GLN A 62 38.50 3.14 43.26
CA GLN A 62 38.24 4.53 42.91
C GLN A 62 37.81 4.54 41.45
N LEU A 63 36.64 5.12 41.18
CA LEU A 63 36.17 5.36 39.82
C LEU A 63 37.24 6.17 39.07
N ASP A 64 37.61 5.75 37.85
CA ASP A 64 38.57 6.49 37.05
C ASP A 64 38.01 7.87 36.65
N ALA A 65 38.89 8.84 36.44
CA ALA A 65 38.54 10.20 36.07
C ALA A 65 37.74 10.25 34.76
N ALA A 66 38.08 9.40 33.79
CA ALA A 66 37.37 9.33 32.51
C ALA A 66 35.90 8.90 32.66
N ASP A 67 35.62 7.92 33.52
CA ASP A 67 34.25 7.46 33.77
C ASP A 67 33.42 8.50 34.54
N LEU A 68 34.06 9.20 35.49
CA LEU A 68 33.43 10.32 36.19
C LEU A 68 33.11 11.47 35.23
N GLU A 69 34.06 11.86 34.38
CA GLU A 69 33.88 12.90 33.35
C GLU A 69 32.77 12.52 32.37
N TYR A 70 32.76 11.28 31.89
CA TYR A 70 31.70 10.76 31.03
C TYR A 70 30.33 10.87 31.70
N GLY A 71 30.21 10.40 32.95
CA GLY A 71 28.95 10.47 33.67
C GLY A 71 28.46 11.91 33.91
N VAL A 72 29.37 12.83 34.26
CA VAL A 72 29.04 14.26 34.41
C VAL A 72 28.55 14.85 33.08
N ALA A 73 29.18 14.48 31.95
CA ALA A 73 28.72 14.89 30.63
C ALA A 73 27.33 14.32 30.30
N GLN A 74 27.05 13.06 30.63
CA GLN A 74 25.70 12.49 30.47
C GLN A 74 24.66 13.24 31.32
N CYS A 75 25.00 13.63 32.55
CA CYS A 75 24.12 14.42 33.39
C CYS A 75 23.80 15.81 32.80
N ALA A 76 24.76 16.42 32.10
CA ALA A 76 24.51 17.65 31.35
C ALA A 76 23.59 17.40 30.16
N LEU A 77 23.82 16.32 29.39
CA LEU A 77 22.97 15.93 28.26
C LEU A 77 21.53 15.58 28.67
N ASN A 78 21.34 14.94 29.82
CA ASN A 78 20.02 14.58 30.36
C ASN A 78 19.13 15.81 30.68
N LYS A 79 19.75 16.98 30.86
CA LYS A 79 19.05 18.25 31.11
C LYS A 79 18.69 19.00 29.82
N GLN A 80 19.29 18.61 28.69
CA GLN A 80 18.97 19.18 27.38
C GLN A 80 17.75 18.48 26.78
N ARG A 81 17.04 19.18 25.89
CA ARG A 81 15.96 18.63 25.08
C ARG A 81 16.25 18.90 23.60
N PRO A 82 15.77 18.05 22.68
CA PRO A 82 15.77 18.39 21.26
C PRO A 82 14.98 19.69 21.04
N ILE A 83 15.55 20.63 20.29
CA ILE A 83 14.92 21.92 19.98
C ILE A 83 14.95 22.16 18.47
N VAL A 84 13.88 22.77 17.96
CA VAL A 84 13.82 23.26 16.57
C VAL A 84 14.51 24.62 16.53
N ASP A 85 15.59 24.75 15.75
CA ASP A 85 16.30 26.02 15.59
C ASP A 85 15.54 26.95 14.64
N GLY A 86 14.82 27.92 15.20
CA GLY A 86 14.09 28.93 14.42
C GLY A 86 14.98 29.93 13.67
N ASN A 87 16.27 30.03 13.99
CA ASN A 87 17.20 30.93 13.31
C ASN A 87 17.96 30.27 12.16
N LEU A 88 17.76 28.96 11.95
CA LEU A 88 18.49 28.16 10.97
C LEU A 88 18.41 28.73 9.54
N ALA A 89 17.22 29.12 9.09
CA ALA A 89 17.03 29.69 7.77
C ALA A 89 17.86 30.97 7.58
N THR A 90 17.86 31.85 8.58
CA THR A 90 18.64 33.11 8.54
C THR A 90 20.13 32.83 8.54
N SER A 91 20.60 31.92 9.42
CA SER A 91 22.03 31.61 9.51
C SER A 91 22.56 31.04 8.19
N ARG A 92 21.82 30.12 7.55
CA ARG A 92 22.14 29.55 6.23
C ARG A 92 22.18 30.61 5.13
N LEU A 93 21.21 31.53 5.10
CA LEU A 93 21.20 32.63 4.11
C LEU A 93 22.39 33.57 4.28
N THR A 94 22.87 33.78 5.51
CA THR A 94 24.04 34.65 5.78
C THR A 94 25.38 33.96 5.55
N SER A 95 25.47 32.64 5.72
CA SER A 95 26.71 31.87 5.59
C SER A 95 26.97 31.34 4.18
N ARG A 96 25.98 31.44 3.28
CA ARG A 96 26.07 30.94 1.91
C ARG A 96 27.19 31.61 1.12
N SER A 97 27.77 30.86 0.18
CA SER A 97 28.66 31.44 -0.82
C SER A 97 27.83 32.14 -1.91
N SER A 98 28.39 33.15 -2.56
CA SER A 98 27.82 33.69 -3.80
C SER A 98 28.37 33.01 -5.06
N ALA A 99 29.15 31.93 -4.90
CA ALA A 99 29.98 31.34 -5.96
C ALA A 99 29.40 30.05 -6.58
N GLY A 100 28.22 29.60 -6.15
CA GLY A 100 27.57 28.38 -6.67
C GLY A 100 26.69 28.62 -7.90
N SER A 101 26.51 27.60 -8.74
CA SER A 101 25.49 27.60 -9.81
C SER A 101 24.10 27.80 -9.21
N ARG A 102 23.31 28.69 -9.81
CA ARG A 102 21.92 28.92 -9.42
C ARG A 102 20.99 28.24 -10.40
N THR A 103 19.92 27.64 -9.89
CA THR A 103 18.74 27.27 -10.69
C THR A 103 17.61 28.25 -10.37
N ILE A 104 16.99 28.82 -11.40
CA ILE A 104 15.88 29.75 -11.30
C ILE A 104 14.68 29.13 -12.00
N LEU A 105 13.66 28.79 -11.23
CA LEU A 105 12.36 28.34 -11.74
C LEU A 105 11.47 29.57 -11.86
N HIS A 106 11.13 29.96 -13.08
CA HIS A 106 10.39 31.17 -13.40
C HIS A 106 8.95 30.85 -13.82
N ASN A 107 8.02 31.76 -13.55
CA ASN A 107 6.61 31.64 -13.93
C ASN A 107 5.97 30.32 -13.44
N ALA A 108 6.04 30.06 -12.14
CA ALA A 108 5.46 28.89 -11.50
C ALA A 108 4.13 29.20 -10.80
N THR A 109 3.23 28.22 -10.72
CA THR A 109 2.13 28.21 -9.76
C THR A 109 2.56 27.39 -8.53
N LEU A 110 2.92 28.05 -7.45
CA LEU A 110 3.35 27.40 -6.21
C LEU A 110 2.12 26.98 -5.39
N VAL A 111 1.97 25.69 -5.17
CA VAL A 111 1.10 25.13 -4.11
C VAL A 111 2.03 24.83 -2.93
N ASP A 112 2.08 25.74 -1.96
CA ASP A 112 2.98 25.60 -0.80
C ASP A 112 2.48 24.51 0.16
N GLY A 113 3.25 24.17 1.19
CA GLY A 113 2.99 22.98 2.01
C GLY A 113 1.66 22.96 2.77
N ASP A 114 1.04 24.11 3.00
CA ASP A 114 -0.30 24.21 3.62
C ASP A 114 -1.44 24.23 2.59
N GLY A 115 -1.14 24.04 1.30
CA GLY A 115 -2.10 24.09 0.20
C GLY A 115 -2.32 25.49 -0.38
N THR A 116 -1.67 26.53 0.16
CA THR A 116 -1.81 27.89 -0.37
C THR A 116 -1.28 27.97 -1.80
N VAL A 117 -2.12 28.49 -2.71
CA VAL A 117 -1.78 28.66 -4.13
C VAL A 117 -1.29 30.07 -4.41
N THR A 118 -0.10 30.19 -5.01
CA THR A 118 0.51 31.47 -5.43
C THR A 118 0.97 31.38 -6.88
N HIS A 119 0.33 32.13 -7.78
CA HIS A 119 0.71 32.21 -9.19
C HIS A 119 1.93 33.13 -9.41
N ASP A 120 2.49 33.09 -10.62
CA ASP A 120 3.51 34.02 -11.09
C ASP A 120 4.81 34.01 -10.23
N CYS A 121 5.14 32.86 -9.65
CA CYS A 121 6.27 32.70 -8.76
C CYS A 121 7.60 32.55 -9.51
N THR A 122 8.64 33.22 -8.99
CA THR A 122 10.04 32.95 -9.31
C THR A 122 10.73 32.38 -8.08
N ILE A 123 11.30 31.18 -8.19
CA ILE A 123 11.94 30.43 -7.12
C ILE A 123 13.41 30.20 -7.48
N GLU A 124 14.32 30.56 -6.58
CA GLU A 124 15.76 30.44 -6.76
C GLU A 124 16.34 29.38 -5.81
N LEU A 125 17.09 28.44 -6.37
CA LEU A 125 17.76 27.34 -5.68
C LEU A 125 19.28 27.54 -5.82
N GLN A 126 20.00 27.58 -4.70
CA GLN A 126 21.46 27.69 -4.69
C GLN A 126 22.02 27.11 -3.38
N ASP A 127 23.18 26.45 -3.43
CA ASP A 127 23.88 25.89 -2.27
C ASP A 127 22.98 25.01 -1.37
N GLY A 128 22.06 24.26 -1.97
CA GLY A 128 21.18 23.33 -1.27
C GLY A 128 19.94 23.95 -0.60
N ILE A 129 19.75 25.27 -0.72
CA ILE A 129 18.62 25.98 -0.11
C ILE A 129 17.85 26.82 -1.13
N PHE A 130 16.62 27.18 -0.80
CA PHE A 130 15.94 28.26 -1.51
C PHE A 130 16.57 29.59 -1.09
N THR A 131 17.10 30.37 -2.02
CA THR A 131 17.70 31.69 -1.72
C THR A 131 16.71 32.83 -1.89
N ARG A 132 15.71 32.66 -2.76
CA ARG A 132 14.70 33.67 -3.06
C ARG A 132 13.41 33.03 -3.54
N VAL A 133 12.28 33.57 -3.09
CA VAL A 133 10.93 33.24 -3.56
C VAL A 133 10.21 34.57 -3.76
N ALA A 134 9.78 34.87 -4.99
CA ALA A 134 9.16 36.15 -5.33
C ALA A 134 7.88 35.93 -6.16
N GLN A 135 6.80 36.60 -5.77
CA GLN A 135 5.53 36.61 -6.52
C GLN A 135 5.57 37.70 -7.59
N SER A 136 6.30 37.44 -8.68
CA SER A 136 6.34 38.31 -9.84
C SER A 136 6.99 37.62 -11.04
N VAL A 137 6.29 37.58 -12.18
CA VAL A 137 6.87 37.22 -13.50
C VAL A 137 7.83 38.30 -14.00
N GLN A 138 7.78 39.52 -13.44
CA GLN A 138 8.72 40.60 -13.76
C GLN A 138 9.87 40.68 -12.75
N ALA A 139 10.05 39.66 -11.90
CA ALA A 139 11.14 39.63 -10.95
C ALA A 139 12.49 39.81 -11.66
N ASP A 140 13.26 40.82 -11.23
CA ASP A 140 14.62 41.01 -11.71
C ASP A 140 15.43 39.75 -11.39
N LEU A 141 15.80 39.00 -12.43
CA LEU A 141 16.62 37.79 -12.29
C LEU A 141 18.09 38.14 -11.93
N GLY A 142 18.43 39.43 -11.92
CA GLY A 142 19.77 39.93 -11.69
C GLY A 142 20.69 39.64 -12.87
N SER A 143 21.99 39.89 -12.70
CA SER A 143 22.99 39.46 -13.67
C SER A 143 23.10 37.94 -13.66
N LEU A 144 22.73 37.30 -14.77
CA LEU A 144 22.90 35.87 -14.98
C LEU A 144 24.36 35.54 -15.31
N SER A 145 24.94 34.59 -14.59
CA SER A 145 26.18 33.92 -14.94
C SER A 145 25.92 32.89 -16.04
N PRO A 146 26.90 32.56 -16.91
CA PRO A 146 26.76 31.45 -17.86
C PRO A 146 26.39 30.10 -17.22
N ASP A 147 26.71 29.90 -15.94
CA ASP A 147 26.44 28.67 -15.18
C ASP A 147 25.05 28.65 -14.49
N ASP A 148 24.28 29.73 -14.61
CA ASP A 148 22.91 29.78 -14.07
C ASP A 148 21.93 29.07 -15.01
N LYS A 149 21.09 28.19 -14.45
CA LYS A 149 20.03 27.49 -15.17
C LYS A 149 18.71 28.21 -14.94
N VAL A 150 18.14 28.82 -15.98
CA VAL A 150 16.79 29.39 -15.93
C VAL A 150 15.82 28.42 -16.60
N VAL A 151 14.77 28.03 -15.90
CA VAL A 151 13.69 27.17 -16.40
C VAL A 151 12.38 27.95 -16.32
N ASP A 152 11.80 28.27 -17.47
CA ASP A 152 10.45 28.83 -17.54
C ASP A 152 9.44 27.68 -17.41
N LEU A 153 8.62 27.74 -16.36
CA LEU A 153 7.62 26.74 -16.04
C LEU A 153 6.25 27.03 -16.66
N GLN A 154 6.07 28.17 -17.36
CA GLN A 154 4.84 28.47 -18.12
C GLN A 154 3.54 28.33 -17.29
N GLY A 155 3.58 28.65 -16.01
CA GLY A 155 2.46 28.56 -15.07
C GLY A 155 2.28 27.18 -14.41
N ARG A 156 3.15 26.21 -14.67
CA ARG A 156 3.05 24.84 -14.11
C ARG A 156 3.05 24.84 -12.59
N VAL A 157 2.39 23.82 -12.05
CA VAL A 157 2.29 23.59 -10.61
C VAL A 157 3.64 23.13 -10.07
N VAL A 158 4.07 23.76 -8.97
CA VAL A 158 5.20 23.33 -8.16
C VAL A 158 4.78 23.15 -6.72
N THR A 159 5.31 22.14 -6.04
CA THR A 159 5.10 21.89 -4.60
C THR A 159 6.42 21.77 -3.88
N PRO A 160 6.48 21.97 -2.55
CA PRO A 160 7.56 21.38 -1.76
C PRO A 160 7.68 19.88 -2.03
N GLY A 161 8.85 19.31 -1.75
CA GLY A 161 9.05 17.86 -1.74
C GLY A 161 8.05 17.14 -0.82
N LEU A 162 7.47 16.03 -1.28
CA LEU A 162 6.54 15.23 -0.49
C LEU A 162 7.30 14.48 0.61
N ILE A 163 6.63 14.22 1.74
CA ILE A 163 7.24 13.63 2.93
C ILE A 163 6.45 12.40 3.37
N ASP A 164 7.05 11.23 3.23
CA ASP A 164 6.48 9.98 3.74
C ASP A 164 6.93 9.73 5.18
N MET A 165 6.04 9.96 6.15
CA MET A 165 6.39 9.78 7.57
C MET A 165 6.30 8.34 8.07
N HIS A 166 6.04 7.35 7.20
CA HIS A 166 6.11 5.94 7.55
C HIS A 166 6.57 5.10 6.35
N SER A 167 7.83 4.73 6.35
CA SER A 167 8.41 3.87 5.32
C SER A 167 9.36 2.83 5.93
N HIS A 168 9.63 1.77 5.18
CA HIS A 168 10.64 0.76 5.43
C HIS A 168 11.68 0.69 4.31
N VAL A 169 11.72 1.69 3.41
CA VAL A 169 12.74 1.78 2.35
C VAL A 169 14.15 1.65 2.91
N GLY A 170 15.03 0.95 2.19
CA GLY A 170 16.41 0.73 2.57
C GLY A 170 16.61 -0.29 3.70
N VAL A 171 15.66 -0.50 4.62
CA VAL A 171 15.70 -1.65 5.55
C VAL A 171 14.96 -2.88 5.01
N ARG A 172 14.10 -2.68 4.01
CA ARG A 172 13.44 -3.73 3.22
C ARG A 172 13.75 -3.58 1.73
N GLU A 173 15.02 -3.79 1.37
CA GLU A 173 15.51 -3.57 0.02
C GLU A 173 14.69 -4.31 -1.05
N THR A 174 14.47 -3.64 -2.19
CA THR A 174 13.79 -4.22 -3.36
C THR A 174 14.81 -4.65 -4.42
N PRO A 175 14.73 -5.86 -5.00
CA PRO A 175 13.78 -6.94 -4.66
C PRO A 175 14.02 -7.55 -3.29
N GLN A 176 12.93 -7.96 -2.64
CA GLN A 176 12.97 -8.58 -1.32
C GLN A 176 13.60 -9.96 -1.41
N LEU A 177 14.68 -10.13 -0.66
CA LEU A 177 15.36 -11.40 -0.48
C LEU A 177 15.41 -11.70 1.01
N TRP A 178 15.46 -13.00 1.35
CA TRP A 178 15.59 -13.43 2.75
C TRP A 178 16.83 -12.81 3.44
N ALA A 179 17.88 -12.53 2.68
CA ALA A 179 19.16 -12.01 3.18
C ALA A 179 19.17 -10.49 3.37
N THR A 180 18.15 -9.77 2.87
CA THR A 180 18.09 -8.30 2.91
C THR A 180 16.93 -7.76 3.76
N GLU A 181 16.13 -8.66 4.35
CA GLU A 181 15.04 -8.35 5.27
C GLU A 181 15.58 -7.97 6.66
N ASP A 182 15.65 -6.66 6.94
CA ASP A 182 16.17 -6.11 8.20
C ASP A 182 15.16 -5.15 8.88
N VAL A 183 13.85 -5.28 8.59
CA VAL A 183 12.84 -4.33 9.09
C VAL A 183 12.54 -4.51 10.57
N THR A 184 12.52 -5.75 11.08
CA THR A 184 12.22 -6.03 12.49
C THR A 184 13.03 -7.20 13.01
N GLU A 185 13.75 -6.97 14.11
CA GLU A 185 14.48 -7.98 14.85
C GLU A 185 13.54 -8.80 15.74
N ILE A 186 13.10 -9.98 15.28
CA ILE A 186 12.05 -10.78 15.93
C ILE A 186 12.55 -11.74 17.02
N SER A 187 13.78 -11.58 17.52
CA SER A 187 14.31 -12.37 18.64
C SER A 187 13.60 -12.14 19.98
N ALA A 188 12.94 -10.99 20.17
CA ALA A 188 12.14 -10.68 21.35
C ALA A 188 11.00 -9.71 21.05
N PRO A 189 9.91 -9.67 21.85
CA PRO A 189 8.82 -8.72 21.67
C PRO A 189 9.20 -7.25 21.91
N VAL A 190 10.34 -6.99 22.55
CA VAL A 190 10.81 -5.67 22.96
C VAL A 190 12.29 -5.53 22.60
N THR A 191 12.58 -4.76 21.57
CA THR A 191 13.93 -4.51 21.03
C THR A 191 14.21 -3.00 20.84
N PRO A 192 14.01 -2.14 21.86
CA PRO A 192 14.20 -0.68 21.76
C PRO A 192 15.65 -0.25 21.44
N TRP A 193 16.61 -1.17 21.56
CA TRP A 193 18.01 -0.98 21.23
C TRP A 193 18.32 -1.12 19.73
N ALA A 194 17.41 -1.69 18.94
CA ALA A 194 17.57 -1.79 17.50
C ALA A 194 17.43 -0.42 16.83
N ARG A 195 18.07 -0.21 15.68
CA ARG A 195 18.05 1.06 14.96
C ARG A 195 18.05 0.83 13.45
N ALA A 196 17.13 1.46 12.74
CA ALA A 196 17.03 1.35 11.28
C ALA A 196 18.32 1.79 10.56
N ILE A 197 19.04 2.77 11.10
CA ILE A 197 20.32 3.26 10.54
C ILE A 197 21.40 2.17 10.43
N ASP A 198 21.34 1.13 11.27
CA ASP A 198 22.38 0.09 11.32
C ASP A 198 22.24 -0.92 10.17
N ALA A 199 21.06 -1.01 9.55
CA ALA A 199 20.77 -1.98 8.49
C ALA A 199 20.25 -1.34 7.19
N PHE A 200 20.25 -0.02 7.09
CA PHE A 200 19.78 0.71 5.91
C PHE A 200 20.74 0.55 4.72
N LYS A 201 20.20 0.17 3.55
CA LYS A 201 20.90 0.05 2.28
C LYS A 201 20.75 1.34 1.47
N PRO A 202 21.78 2.19 1.37
CA PRO A 202 21.73 3.45 0.60
C PRO A 202 21.64 3.25 -0.92
N HIS A 203 21.75 2.00 -1.38
CA HIS A 203 21.71 1.63 -2.79
C HIS A 203 20.45 0.84 -3.18
N ASP A 204 19.46 0.77 -2.28
CA ASP A 204 18.16 0.17 -2.56
C ASP A 204 17.55 0.78 -3.83
N GLY A 205 17.16 -0.08 -4.76
CA GLY A 205 16.56 0.31 -6.04
C GLY A 205 15.25 1.08 -5.88
N ALA A 206 14.56 0.95 -4.74
CA ALA A 206 13.34 1.69 -4.44
C ALA A 206 13.58 3.19 -4.22
N ILE A 207 14.78 3.61 -3.75
CA ILE A 207 15.06 5.02 -3.43
C ILE A 207 14.82 5.96 -4.63
N PRO A 208 15.44 5.75 -5.81
CA PRO A 208 15.18 6.61 -6.97
C PRO A 208 13.74 6.49 -7.51
N VAL A 209 13.09 5.32 -7.35
CA VAL A 209 11.71 5.11 -7.77
C VAL A 209 10.75 5.94 -6.91
N ILE A 210 10.88 5.88 -5.58
CA ILE A 210 10.10 6.68 -4.65
C ILE A 210 10.35 8.19 -4.87
N ALA A 211 11.62 8.58 -5.04
CA ALA A 211 11.99 9.97 -5.33
C ALA A 211 11.32 10.49 -6.60
N SER A 212 11.18 9.65 -7.63
CA SER A 212 10.53 10.02 -8.89
C SER A 212 9.04 10.33 -8.76
N GLY A 213 8.39 9.86 -7.69
CA GLY A 213 7.02 10.21 -7.32
C GLY A 213 6.89 11.56 -6.58
N GLY A 214 7.99 12.29 -6.41
CA GLY A 214 8.02 13.58 -5.71
C GLY A 214 8.31 13.47 -4.21
N VAL A 215 8.49 12.26 -3.67
CA VAL A 215 8.84 12.03 -2.26
C VAL A 215 10.32 12.34 -2.05
N THR A 216 10.63 13.45 -1.38
CA THR A 216 12.02 13.86 -1.14
C THR A 216 12.54 13.44 0.22
N THR A 217 11.66 13.14 1.18
CA THR A 217 12.02 12.78 2.55
C THR A 217 11.17 11.63 3.05
N SER A 218 11.78 10.69 3.76
CA SER A 218 11.05 9.61 4.44
C SER A 218 11.52 9.40 5.88
N LEU A 219 10.58 9.14 6.80
CA LEU A 219 10.88 8.54 8.09
C LEU A 219 10.89 7.02 7.93
N VAL A 220 12.09 6.45 7.96
CA VAL A 220 12.33 5.01 7.91
C VAL A 220 12.14 4.45 9.31
N LEU A 221 11.04 3.75 9.54
CA LEU A 221 10.73 3.10 10.81
C LEU A 221 11.13 1.62 10.77
N THR A 222 11.42 1.06 11.94
CA THR A 222 11.37 -0.40 12.12
C THR A 222 9.91 -0.87 12.00
N GLY A 223 9.71 -2.17 11.78
CA GLY A 223 8.38 -2.74 11.51
C GLY A 223 7.50 -2.91 12.75
N ALA A 224 6.34 -3.53 12.54
CA ALA A 224 5.33 -3.73 13.58
C ALA A 224 5.25 -5.18 14.08
N LYS A 225 6.27 -6.02 13.88
CA LYS A 225 6.25 -7.41 14.42
C LYS A 225 6.50 -7.46 15.93
N ASN A 226 7.14 -6.44 16.51
CA ASN A 226 7.42 -6.31 17.94
C ASN A 226 6.55 -5.21 18.57
N LEU A 227 6.42 -5.23 19.90
CA LEU A 227 5.73 -4.17 20.66
C LEU A 227 6.54 -2.88 20.69
N ILE A 228 7.86 -3.02 20.79
CA ILE A 228 8.81 -1.92 20.68
C ILE A 228 9.92 -2.40 19.75
N SER A 229 9.97 -1.87 18.53
CA SER A 229 10.79 -2.42 17.45
C SER A 229 12.16 -1.75 17.29
N GLY A 230 12.33 -0.55 17.85
CA GLY A 230 13.59 0.20 17.80
C GLY A 230 13.47 1.55 17.10
N GLU A 231 14.60 2.23 16.98
CA GLU A 231 14.66 3.60 16.47
C GLU A 231 14.54 3.68 14.94
N GLY A 232 13.81 4.69 14.49
CA GLY A 232 13.74 5.09 13.09
C GLY A 232 14.75 6.19 12.72
N VAL A 233 14.85 6.50 11.44
CA VAL A 233 15.76 7.51 10.90
C VAL A 233 15.09 8.28 9.76
N VAL A 234 15.31 9.61 9.70
CA VAL A 234 14.80 10.44 8.60
C VAL A 234 15.88 10.60 7.54
N VAL A 235 15.54 10.30 6.29
CA VAL A 235 16.45 10.34 5.14
C VAL A 235 15.89 11.19 4.02
N LYS A 236 16.76 11.88 3.28
CA LYS A 236 16.49 12.40 1.94
C LYS A 236 16.49 11.25 0.94
N MET A 237 15.53 11.21 0.03
CA MET A 237 15.38 10.20 -1.02
C MET A 237 16.33 10.46 -2.20
N LYS A 238 17.64 10.54 -1.91
CA LYS A 238 18.68 10.79 -2.90
C LYS A 238 19.76 9.72 -2.86
N LYS A 239 20.44 9.53 -3.99
CA LYS A 239 21.59 8.63 -4.06
C LYS A 239 22.76 9.19 -3.22
N ALA A 240 23.40 8.33 -2.44
CA ALA A 240 24.63 8.64 -1.71
C ALA A 240 25.50 7.38 -1.56
N ASP A 241 26.79 7.57 -1.27
CA ASP A 241 27.74 6.46 -1.03
C ASP A 241 27.50 5.78 0.33
N SER A 242 26.83 6.46 1.26
CA SER A 242 26.43 5.90 2.56
C SER A 242 25.18 6.60 3.08
N ILE A 243 24.47 5.96 4.01
CA ILE A 243 23.32 6.57 4.70
C ILE A 243 23.67 7.94 5.30
N ARG A 244 24.92 8.17 5.75
CA ARG A 244 25.35 9.46 6.31
C ARG A 244 25.16 10.63 5.35
N GLY A 245 25.25 10.40 4.04
CA GLY A 245 24.99 11.42 3.01
C GLY A 245 23.49 11.67 2.74
N MET A 246 22.62 10.82 3.28
CA MET A 246 21.16 10.91 3.15
C MET A 246 20.48 11.44 4.41
N LEU A 247 21.12 11.40 5.57
CA LEU A 247 20.53 11.85 6.83
C LEU A 247 20.15 13.33 6.77
N LEU A 248 18.93 13.67 7.23
CA LEU A 248 18.65 15.05 7.62
C LEU A 248 19.38 15.31 8.93
N ASN A 249 20.61 15.82 8.80
CA ASN A 249 21.49 16.03 9.93
C ASN A 249 20.96 17.15 10.82
N LEU A 250 20.78 16.88 12.11
CA LEU A 250 20.30 17.84 13.10
C LEU A 250 21.44 18.57 13.82
N THR A 251 22.69 18.20 13.54
CA THR A 251 23.88 18.80 14.17
C THR A 251 24.25 20.18 13.63
N GLU A 252 23.55 20.70 12.61
CA GLU A 252 23.64 22.13 12.27
C GLU A 252 23.16 23.01 13.42
N SER A 253 22.25 22.47 14.25
CA SER A 253 21.93 23.04 15.56
C SER A 253 22.92 22.51 16.61
N SER A 254 23.40 23.36 17.51
CA SER A 254 24.28 22.97 18.63
C SER A 254 23.57 22.14 19.72
N GLY A 255 22.44 21.51 19.40
CA GLY A 255 21.53 20.86 20.35
C GLY A 255 21.48 19.33 20.23
N LYS A 256 20.68 18.72 21.10
CA LYS A 256 20.41 17.27 21.08
C LYS A 256 19.59 16.91 19.83
N PRO A 257 19.98 15.87 19.05
CA PRO A 257 19.25 15.50 17.84
C PRO A 257 17.86 14.93 18.17
N GLN A 258 16.89 15.21 17.30
CA GLN A 258 15.59 14.55 17.25
C GLN A 258 15.78 13.04 16.97
N ARG A 259 15.10 12.21 17.77
CA ARG A 259 15.06 10.75 17.61
C ARG A 259 13.61 10.29 17.49
N TYR A 260 13.42 9.12 16.89
CA TYR A 260 12.11 8.54 16.59
C TYR A 260 12.10 7.08 17.01
N LEU A 261 11.05 6.63 17.68
CA LEU A 261 10.92 5.24 18.14
C LEU A 261 9.63 4.63 17.63
N LYS A 262 9.71 3.43 17.06
CA LYS A 262 8.54 2.63 16.70
C LYS A 262 8.07 1.79 17.86
N MET A 263 6.79 1.91 18.17
CA MET A 263 6.03 0.96 18.99
C MET A 263 4.87 0.41 18.19
N ALA A 264 4.29 -0.68 18.66
CA ALA A 264 3.15 -1.29 18.01
C ALA A 264 2.27 -2.09 18.98
N MET A 265 0.99 -2.20 18.63
CA MET A 265 -0.07 -2.88 19.38
C MET A 265 -1.01 -3.59 18.39
N GLY A 266 -1.78 -4.56 18.87
CA GLY A 266 -2.85 -5.20 18.09
C GLY A 266 -2.52 -6.61 17.61
N GLU A 267 -2.96 -6.97 16.40
CA GLU A 267 -2.89 -8.36 15.92
C GLU A 267 -1.47 -8.81 15.54
N ASN A 268 -0.65 -7.89 15.04
CA ASN A 268 0.64 -8.21 14.45
C ASN A 268 1.59 -8.89 15.46
N GLN A 269 1.69 -8.36 16.68
CA GLN A 269 2.66 -8.80 17.68
C GLN A 269 2.19 -10.10 18.34
N LYS A 270 0.92 -10.16 18.78
CA LYS A 270 0.34 -11.42 19.29
C LYS A 270 0.43 -12.56 18.27
N ARG A 271 0.27 -12.30 16.96
CA ARG A 271 0.42 -13.32 15.92
C ARG A 271 1.86 -13.75 15.74
N GLN A 272 2.80 -12.79 15.75
CA GLN A 272 4.23 -13.07 15.63
C GLN A 272 4.72 -13.98 16.77
N PHE A 273 4.26 -13.73 18.00
CA PHE A 273 4.76 -14.40 19.20
C PHE A 273 3.83 -15.50 19.75
N GLN A 274 2.73 -15.84 19.07
CA GLN A 274 1.75 -16.84 19.54
C GLN A 274 2.36 -18.21 19.87
N ASN A 275 3.41 -18.61 19.14
CA ASN A 275 4.09 -19.90 19.30
C ASN A 275 5.49 -19.76 19.94
N VAL A 276 5.85 -18.56 20.42
CA VAL A 276 7.13 -18.29 21.06
C VAL A 276 6.97 -18.41 22.57
N PRO A 277 7.69 -19.32 23.25
CA PRO A 277 7.60 -19.45 24.71
C PRO A 277 7.86 -18.12 25.43
N GLY A 278 6.88 -17.68 26.23
CA GLY A 278 6.95 -16.43 27.00
C GLY A 278 6.58 -15.15 26.22
N GLY A 279 6.43 -15.22 24.90
CA GLY A 279 5.98 -14.08 24.09
C GLY A 279 4.49 -13.75 24.29
N PRO A 280 4.03 -12.54 23.96
CA PRO A 280 2.61 -12.21 24.05
C PRO A 280 1.83 -12.98 22.97
N SER A 281 0.73 -13.61 23.37
CA SER A 281 -0.25 -14.23 22.45
C SER A 281 -1.62 -13.54 22.53
N THR A 282 -1.75 -12.50 23.35
CA THR A 282 -2.97 -11.74 23.61
C THR A 282 -2.64 -10.28 23.90
N ARG A 283 -3.58 -9.35 23.67
CA ARG A 283 -3.48 -7.92 24.05
C ARG A 283 -3.15 -7.71 25.54
N LEU A 284 -3.63 -8.62 26.41
CA LEU A 284 -3.28 -8.64 27.83
C LEU A 284 -1.79 -8.92 28.05
N GLY A 285 -1.25 -9.90 27.33
CA GLY A 285 0.18 -10.22 27.33
C GLY A 285 1.02 -9.08 26.76
N GLU A 286 0.53 -8.42 25.71
CA GLU A 286 1.19 -7.24 25.14
C GLU A 286 1.32 -6.12 26.15
N SER A 287 0.22 -5.79 26.85
CA SER A 287 0.22 -4.81 27.93
C SER A 287 1.19 -5.17 29.07
N TYR A 288 1.28 -6.45 29.47
CA TYR A 288 2.28 -6.89 30.44
C TYR A 288 3.72 -6.61 29.97
N TRP A 289 4.03 -6.94 28.72
CA TRP A 289 5.36 -6.74 28.15
C TRP A 289 5.73 -5.25 28.02
N PHE A 290 4.78 -4.40 27.64
CA PHE A 290 4.96 -2.93 27.65
C PHE A 290 5.30 -2.43 29.05
N ARG A 291 4.49 -2.78 30.05
CA ARG A 291 4.70 -2.34 31.44
C ARG A 291 6.03 -2.82 31.99
N LYS A 292 6.42 -4.08 31.69
CA LYS A 292 7.71 -4.63 32.09
C LYS A 292 8.88 -3.85 31.48
N ALA A 293 8.82 -3.53 30.19
CA ALA A 293 9.86 -2.78 29.50
C ALA A 293 10.05 -1.38 30.12
N TYR A 294 8.95 -0.66 30.33
CA TYR A 294 9.01 0.69 30.90
C TYR A 294 9.32 0.71 32.40
N ASP A 295 8.96 -0.32 33.18
CA ASP A 295 9.42 -0.43 34.57
C ASP A 295 10.94 -0.58 34.65
N ASN A 296 11.55 -1.40 33.77
CA ASN A 296 13.01 -1.52 33.66
C ASN A 296 13.65 -0.18 33.29
N ALA A 297 13.11 0.51 32.28
CA ALA A 297 13.61 1.83 31.88
C ALA A 297 13.47 2.86 33.00
N ARG A 298 12.34 2.87 33.72
CA ARG A 298 12.12 3.77 34.86
C ARG A 298 13.14 3.56 35.97
N ARG A 299 13.45 2.31 36.32
CA ARG A 299 14.49 1.99 37.32
C ARG A 299 15.86 2.51 36.88
N LEU A 300 16.25 2.25 35.63
CA LEU A 300 17.49 2.78 35.08
C LEU A 300 17.53 4.31 35.11
N LYS A 301 16.44 4.97 34.70
CA LYS A 301 16.32 6.44 34.76
C LYS A 301 16.51 6.96 36.19
N GLN A 302 15.89 6.32 37.18
CA GLN A 302 16.03 6.69 38.59
C GLN A 302 17.47 6.52 39.09
N ASP A 303 18.15 5.46 38.68
CA ASP A 303 19.56 5.24 39.01
C ASP A 303 20.45 6.33 38.40
N GLN A 304 20.21 6.68 37.14
CA GLN A 304 20.90 7.79 36.47
C GLN A 304 20.63 9.14 37.15
N ASP A 305 19.38 9.43 37.51
CA ASP A 305 18.99 10.67 38.16
C ASP A 305 19.65 10.81 39.55
N ARG A 306 19.68 9.73 40.35
CA ARG A 306 20.39 9.69 41.64
C ARG A 306 21.89 9.90 41.49
N TRP A 307 22.50 9.27 40.48
CA TRP A 307 23.92 9.47 40.16
C TRP A 307 24.19 10.94 39.81
N CYS A 308 23.34 11.54 38.96
CA CYS A 308 23.46 12.95 38.59
C CYS A 308 23.24 13.92 39.75
N GLU A 309 22.31 13.63 40.66
CA GLU A 309 22.11 14.42 41.86
C GLU A 309 23.36 14.43 42.74
N ALA A 310 24.05 13.29 42.88
CA ALA A 310 25.31 13.23 43.64
C ALA A 310 26.41 14.13 43.06
N THR A 311 26.45 14.33 41.74
CA THR A 311 27.42 15.24 41.10
C THR A 311 27.19 16.72 41.41
N SER A 312 26.00 17.10 41.92
CA SER A 312 25.64 18.49 42.16
C SER A 312 26.36 19.14 43.36
N THR A 313 27.04 18.35 44.20
CA THR A 313 27.79 18.85 45.37
C THR A 313 29.20 18.30 45.40
N ALA A 314 30.17 19.09 45.90
CA ALA A 314 31.55 18.66 46.02
C ALA A 314 31.74 17.43 46.96
N LYS A 315 30.85 17.26 47.95
CA LYS A 315 30.83 16.09 48.83
C LYS A 315 30.23 14.88 48.13
N GLY A 316 29.14 15.06 47.40
CA GLY A 316 28.49 14.00 46.63
C GLY A 316 29.39 13.47 45.51
N LEU A 317 30.08 14.36 44.79
CA LEU A 317 31.03 13.99 43.74
C LEU A 317 32.15 13.06 44.27
N LYS A 318 32.64 13.32 45.49
CA LYS A 318 33.64 12.47 46.16
C LYS A 318 33.10 11.14 46.68
N SER A 319 31.78 10.99 46.77
CA SER A 319 31.11 9.78 47.25
C SER A 319 30.72 8.81 46.13
N ILE A 320 30.87 9.21 44.87
CA ILE A 320 30.61 8.35 43.71
C ILE A 320 31.75 7.32 43.59
N THR A 321 31.39 6.05 43.71
CA THR A 321 32.32 4.92 43.59
C THR A 321 31.97 3.96 42.46
N GLN A 322 30.85 4.22 41.76
CA GLN A 322 30.36 3.41 40.66
C GLN A 322 30.20 4.27 39.40
N GLU A 323 30.40 3.64 38.24
CA GLU A 323 30.16 4.26 36.95
C GLU A 323 28.72 4.78 36.82
N TYR A 324 28.52 5.75 35.93
CA TYR A 324 27.19 6.17 35.54
C TYR A 324 26.36 4.96 35.07
N PRO A 325 25.12 4.76 35.57
CA PRO A 325 24.29 3.61 35.19
C PRO A 325 23.97 3.60 33.69
N ARG A 326 24.32 2.50 33.01
CA ARG A 326 24.16 2.32 31.56
C ARG A 326 23.42 1.03 31.25
N SER A 327 22.61 1.05 30.20
CA SER A 327 22.05 -0.16 29.59
C SER A 327 21.84 0.07 28.11
N LEU A 328 22.44 -0.75 27.26
CA LEU A 328 22.13 -0.73 25.82
C LEU A 328 20.65 -1.06 25.58
N GLU A 329 20.12 -2.01 26.36
CA GLU A 329 18.76 -2.50 26.21
C GLU A 329 17.72 -1.42 26.54
N TRP A 330 17.91 -0.61 27.59
CA TRP A 330 16.85 0.28 28.10
C TRP A 330 17.09 1.77 27.86
N GLN A 331 18.26 2.18 27.35
CA GLN A 331 18.58 3.61 27.22
C GLN A 331 17.59 4.37 26.33
N THR A 332 17.16 3.80 25.20
CA THR A 332 16.17 4.43 24.31
C THR A 332 14.86 4.71 25.05
N LEU A 333 14.39 3.78 25.88
CA LEU A 333 13.16 3.99 26.67
C LEU A 333 13.37 4.99 27.81
N VAL A 334 14.56 5.07 28.40
CA VAL A 334 14.90 6.17 29.33
C VAL A 334 14.79 7.51 28.62
N ASP A 335 15.28 7.62 27.39
CA ASP A 335 15.23 8.85 26.60
C ASP A 335 13.78 9.23 26.23
N VAL A 336 12.90 8.25 25.99
CA VAL A 336 11.45 8.46 25.88
C VAL A 336 10.88 9.04 27.17
N LEU A 337 11.18 8.46 28.34
CA LEU A 337 10.74 8.96 29.65
C LEU A 337 11.31 10.35 30.00
N ARG A 338 12.35 10.81 29.30
CA ARG A 338 12.89 12.18 29.42
C ARG A 338 12.21 13.17 28.46
N GLY A 339 11.49 12.69 27.45
CA GLY A 339 10.88 13.50 26.40
C GLY A 339 11.83 13.83 25.24
N ASP A 340 12.86 13.00 25.03
CA ASP A 340 13.89 13.23 24.00
C ASP A 340 13.60 12.51 22.66
N VAL A 341 12.55 11.68 22.62
CA VAL A 341 12.24 10.80 21.50
C VAL A 341 10.77 10.99 21.10
N ARG A 342 10.52 11.15 19.80
CA ARG A 342 9.18 11.13 19.22
C ARG A 342 8.69 9.69 19.08
N VAL A 343 7.63 9.35 19.79
CA VAL A 343 7.08 7.99 19.82
C VAL A 343 6.00 7.85 18.74
N ASN A 344 6.20 6.89 17.85
CA ASN A 344 5.34 6.54 16.73
C ASN A 344 4.72 5.17 17.00
N VAL A 345 3.40 5.09 17.18
CA VAL A 345 2.74 3.86 17.63
C VAL A 345 1.86 3.30 16.53
N HIS A 346 2.21 2.15 15.97
CA HIS A 346 1.35 1.38 15.10
C HIS A 346 0.19 0.76 15.88
N GLY A 347 -1.04 0.91 15.40
CA GLY A 347 -2.19 0.17 15.90
C GLY A 347 -3.47 0.63 15.20
N TYR A 348 -4.58 -0.04 15.45
CA TYR A 348 -5.80 0.18 14.68
C TYR A 348 -7.06 0.31 15.54
N GLU A 349 -7.37 -0.70 16.36
CA GLU A 349 -8.61 -0.75 17.13
C GLU A 349 -8.56 0.14 18.39
N THR A 350 -9.74 0.53 18.86
CA THR A 350 -9.89 1.48 19.97
C THR A 350 -9.31 0.98 21.29
N GLU A 351 -9.47 -0.31 21.61
CA GLU A 351 -8.95 -0.86 22.86
C GLU A 351 -7.42 -0.89 22.89
N ASP A 352 -6.78 -1.05 21.72
CA ASP A 352 -5.33 -0.98 21.60
C ASP A 352 -4.87 0.46 21.85
N ILE A 353 -5.53 1.43 21.20
CA ILE A 353 -5.25 2.87 21.38
C ILE A 353 -5.40 3.29 22.84
N LEU A 354 -6.51 2.95 23.49
CA LEU A 354 -6.77 3.31 24.88
C LEU A 354 -5.78 2.63 25.84
N ALA A 355 -5.43 1.37 25.61
CA ALA A 355 -4.40 0.70 26.41
C ALA A 355 -3.05 1.40 26.28
N MET A 356 -2.67 1.86 25.08
CA MET A 356 -1.45 2.64 24.89
C MET A 356 -1.50 3.99 25.62
N PHE A 357 -2.66 4.65 25.66
CA PHE A 357 -2.82 5.88 26.46
C PHE A 357 -2.66 5.60 27.95
N ASP A 358 -3.23 4.51 28.47
CA ASP A 358 -3.03 4.10 29.86
C ASP A 358 -1.54 3.83 30.15
N HIS A 359 -0.81 3.19 29.24
CA HIS A 359 0.64 2.97 29.39
C HIS A 359 1.41 4.30 29.36
N ALA A 360 1.04 5.22 28.48
CA ALA A 360 1.63 6.55 28.40
C ALA A 360 1.41 7.35 29.69
N ASP A 361 0.21 7.30 30.25
CA ASP A 361 -0.16 7.95 31.51
C ASP A 361 0.51 7.26 32.72
N GLU A 362 0.62 5.92 32.75
CA GLU A 362 1.28 5.16 33.84
C GLU A 362 2.78 5.49 33.96
N PHE A 363 3.48 5.66 32.84
CA PHE A 363 4.92 5.87 32.84
C PHE A 363 5.36 7.31 32.56
N GLY A 364 4.44 8.18 32.10
CA GLY A 364 4.67 9.60 31.86
C GLY A 364 5.48 9.90 30.61
N PHE A 365 5.09 9.35 29.45
CA PHE A 365 5.66 9.68 28.14
C PHE A 365 4.61 10.19 27.15
N ASN A 366 5.06 10.93 26.13
CA ASN A 366 4.17 11.48 25.10
C ASN A 366 4.22 10.63 23.83
N ILE A 367 3.06 10.50 23.18
CA ILE A 367 2.92 9.90 21.84
C ILE A 367 2.91 11.04 20.82
N THR A 368 3.69 10.88 19.73
CA THR A 368 3.72 11.87 18.64
C THR A 368 2.62 11.59 17.63
N ALA A 369 2.52 10.35 17.16
CA ALA A 369 1.51 9.94 16.21
C ALA A 369 1.07 8.48 16.43
N LEU A 370 -0.23 8.24 16.22
CA LEU A 370 -0.78 6.91 16.01
C LEU A 370 -0.69 6.58 14.51
N HIS A 371 0.01 5.52 14.17
CA HIS A 371 0.22 5.05 12.81
C HIS A 371 -0.86 4.03 12.44
N HIS A 372 -1.38 4.21 11.23
CA HIS A 372 -2.56 3.60 10.62
C HIS A 372 -3.88 3.99 11.28
N ALA A 373 -4.12 3.52 12.51
CA ALA A 373 -5.19 3.95 13.43
C ALA A 373 -6.57 4.13 12.79
N LEU A 374 -6.98 3.21 11.91
CA LEU A 374 -8.19 3.36 11.07
C LEU A 374 -9.52 3.39 11.86
N HIS A 375 -9.51 3.05 13.16
CA HIS A 375 -10.66 3.21 14.07
C HIS A 375 -10.45 4.33 15.12
N ALA A 376 -9.51 5.24 14.88
CA ALA A 376 -9.26 6.41 15.73
C ALA A 376 -10.45 7.38 15.78
N ASP A 377 -11.31 7.35 14.75
CA ASP A 377 -12.54 8.13 14.65
C ASP A 377 -13.51 7.87 15.81
N LEU A 378 -13.46 6.67 16.40
CA LEU A 378 -14.27 6.30 17.56
C LEU A 378 -13.76 6.85 18.90
N VAL A 379 -12.52 7.37 18.95
CA VAL A 379 -11.87 7.90 20.18
C VAL A 379 -11.20 9.27 19.96
N MET A 380 -11.67 10.05 18.97
CA MET A 380 -11.07 11.34 18.58
C MET A 380 -10.96 12.37 19.71
N GLN A 381 -11.93 12.39 20.64
CA GLN A 381 -11.89 13.31 21.77
C GLN A 381 -10.64 13.07 22.64
N GLU A 382 -10.29 11.81 22.90
CA GLU A 382 -9.13 11.44 23.69
C GLU A 382 -7.81 11.73 22.97
N ILE A 383 -7.77 11.48 21.66
CA ILE A 383 -6.63 11.78 20.80
C ILE A 383 -6.36 13.30 20.80
N LYS A 384 -7.40 14.09 20.57
CA LYS A 384 -7.31 15.56 20.53
C LYS A 384 -6.90 16.15 21.87
N ALA A 385 -7.44 15.63 22.98
CA ALA A 385 -7.10 16.10 24.33
C ALA A 385 -5.61 15.90 24.67
N ARG A 386 -4.96 14.90 24.07
CA ARG A 386 -3.55 14.57 24.25
C ARG A 386 -2.63 15.21 23.20
N ASN A 387 -3.19 15.96 22.24
CA ASN A 387 -2.46 16.55 21.11
C ASN A 387 -1.65 15.51 20.32
N ILE A 388 -2.24 14.34 20.12
CA ILE A 388 -1.65 13.23 19.34
C ILE A 388 -2.13 13.34 17.89
N ALA A 389 -1.22 13.15 16.94
CA ALA A 389 -1.57 13.09 15.53
C ALA A 389 -2.03 11.69 15.11
N VAL A 390 -2.76 11.62 14.02
CA VAL A 390 -3.09 10.37 13.33
C VAL A 390 -2.37 10.37 12.00
N THR A 391 -1.70 9.27 11.68
CA THR A 391 -1.09 9.08 10.36
C THR A 391 -1.54 7.76 9.77
N GLY A 392 -2.09 7.74 8.57
CA GLY A 392 -2.83 6.59 8.07
C GLY A 392 -2.81 6.42 6.56
N PHE A 393 -3.52 5.39 6.12
CA PHE A 393 -3.86 5.18 4.72
C PHE A 393 -5.18 5.90 4.41
N SER A 394 -5.38 6.26 3.15
CA SER A 394 -6.67 6.68 2.61
C SER A 394 -7.51 5.46 2.18
N ASP A 395 -6.84 4.43 1.66
CA ASP A 395 -7.50 3.26 1.09
C ASP A 395 -6.62 2.01 1.16
N THR A 396 -6.19 1.62 2.36
CA THR A 396 -5.63 0.28 2.62
C THR A 396 -6.34 -0.31 3.83
N TRP A 397 -7.25 -1.26 3.61
CA TRP A 397 -8.09 -1.84 4.66
C TRP A 397 -8.51 -3.30 4.39
N GLY A 398 -9.21 -3.91 5.34
CA GLY A 398 -10.03 -5.11 5.12
C GLY A 398 -9.35 -6.49 5.08
N HIS A 399 -8.02 -6.60 5.10
CA HIS A 399 -7.35 -7.92 5.10
C HIS A 399 -7.18 -8.58 6.48
N LYS A 400 -7.43 -7.85 7.57
CA LYS A 400 -7.38 -8.29 8.98
C LYS A 400 -8.58 -7.75 9.74
N LYS A 401 -8.89 -8.32 10.92
CA LYS A 401 -10.03 -7.88 11.73
C LYS A 401 -9.86 -6.46 12.26
N GLU A 402 -8.65 -6.09 12.67
CA GLU A 402 -8.30 -4.74 13.12
C GLU A 402 -8.34 -3.69 12.00
N LEU A 403 -8.47 -4.12 10.73
CA LEU A 403 -8.59 -3.27 9.54
C LEU A 403 -9.99 -3.31 8.92
N TYR A 404 -10.94 -3.96 9.57
CA TYR A 404 -12.19 -4.34 8.92
C TYR A 404 -13.20 -3.19 8.95
N ALA A 405 -13.71 -2.86 7.76
CA ALA A 405 -14.75 -1.85 7.54
C ALA A 405 -14.47 -0.44 8.13
N PRO A 406 -13.27 0.17 7.95
CA PRO A 406 -13.11 1.59 8.23
C PRO A 406 -13.90 2.40 7.21
N ALA A 407 -14.35 3.59 7.58
CA ALA A 407 -15.05 4.43 6.62
C ALA A 407 -14.10 5.08 5.62
N SER A 408 -14.56 5.25 4.38
CA SER A 408 -13.78 5.82 3.30
C SER A 408 -13.51 7.32 3.50
N ASP A 409 -14.39 8.03 4.21
CA ASP A 409 -14.23 9.44 4.61
C ASP A 409 -13.42 9.63 5.91
N PHE A 410 -12.80 8.58 6.46
CA PHE A 410 -12.01 8.64 7.69
C PHE A 410 -10.99 9.80 7.72
N PRO A 411 -10.18 10.05 6.67
CA PRO A 411 -9.28 11.20 6.62
C PRO A 411 -9.99 12.55 6.83
N ALA A 412 -11.13 12.74 6.15
CA ALA A 412 -11.93 13.96 6.23
C ALA A 412 -12.49 14.17 7.63
N ARG A 413 -12.97 13.10 8.28
CA ARG A 413 -13.51 13.15 9.66
C ARG A 413 -12.45 13.55 10.68
N VAL A 414 -11.26 12.95 10.60
CA VAL A 414 -10.15 13.25 11.52
C VAL A 414 -9.71 14.72 11.37
N ALA A 415 -9.55 15.20 10.12
CA ALA A 415 -9.18 16.58 9.83
C ALA A 415 -10.25 17.57 10.32
N ALA A 416 -11.53 17.31 10.04
CA ALA A 416 -12.66 18.15 10.47
C ALA A 416 -12.78 18.23 12.01
N TYR A 417 -12.37 17.17 12.72
CA TYR A 417 -12.32 17.18 14.19
C TYR A 417 -11.15 18.02 14.75
N GLY A 418 -10.23 18.47 13.89
CA GLY A 418 -9.06 19.28 14.25
C GLY A 418 -7.93 18.46 14.87
N ILE A 419 -7.80 17.19 14.48
CA ILE A 419 -6.65 16.34 14.80
C ILE A 419 -5.64 16.46 13.65
N PRO A 420 -4.34 16.70 13.92
CA PRO A 420 -3.33 16.69 12.87
C PRO A 420 -3.30 15.33 12.15
N PHE A 421 -3.43 15.36 10.83
CA PHE A 421 -3.52 14.15 10.00
C PHE A 421 -2.45 14.13 8.90
N ALA A 422 -1.80 12.98 8.72
CA ALA A 422 -0.81 12.76 7.67
C ALA A 422 -1.00 11.43 6.96
N LEU A 423 -0.83 11.39 5.64
CA LEU A 423 -0.92 10.17 4.84
C LEU A 423 0.47 9.55 4.64
N HIS A 424 0.53 8.23 4.51
CA HIS A 424 1.76 7.48 4.26
C HIS A 424 1.49 6.23 3.41
N ARG A 425 2.54 5.61 2.87
CA ARG A 425 2.45 4.38 2.05
C ARG A 425 2.94 3.13 2.76
N ASP A 426 3.58 3.26 3.93
CA ASP A 426 4.16 2.12 4.66
C ASP A 426 5.07 1.25 3.77
N HIS A 427 5.78 1.88 2.81
CA HIS A 427 6.48 1.15 1.75
C HIS A 427 7.43 0.11 2.34
N PRO A 428 7.42 -1.15 1.87
CA PRO A 428 6.77 -1.67 0.66
C PRO A 428 5.43 -2.38 0.91
N ALA A 429 4.67 -2.01 1.96
CA ALA A 429 3.30 -2.48 2.11
C ALA A 429 2.43 -1.95 0.98
N GLU A 430 2.52 -0.63 0.72
CA GLU A 430 2.07 0.01 -0.51
C GLU A 430 3.25 0.66 -1.25
N HIS A 431 3.09 0.86 -2.56
CA HIS A 431 4.16 1.37 -3.40
C HIS A 431 4.46 2.86 -3.10
N GLY A 432 5.67 3.17 -2.62
CA GLY A 432 6.04 4.49 -2.08
C GLY A 432 6.10 5.64 -3.08
N GLN A 433 6.29 5.37 -4.38
CA GLN A 433 6.20 6.38 -5.45
C GLN A 433 4.83 7.07 -5.51
N TRP A 434 3.77 6.42 -5.01
CA TRP A 434 2.39 6.88 -5.15
C TRP A 434 1.85 7.54 -3.89
N LEU A 435 2.68 8.26 -3.12
CA LEU A 435 2.20 9.00 -1.94
C LEU A 435 1.13 10.04 -2.29
N ALA A 436 1.23 10.70 -3.45
CA ALA A 436 0.20 11.63 -3.92
C ALA A 436 -1.16 10.95 -4.15
N PHE A 437 -1.17 9.65 -4.52
CA PHE A 437 -2.39 8.87 -4.72
C PHE A 437 -3.18 8.73 -3.41
N GLU A 438 -2.52 8.64 -2.25
CA GLU A 438 -3.24 8.65 -0.97
C GLU A 438 -4.03 9.94 -0.78
N ALA A 439 -3.40 11.10 -1.06
CA ALA A 439 -4.06 12.39 -0.94
C ALA A 439 -5.20 12.54 -1.96
N GLN A 440 -5.03 11.98 -3.16
CA GLN A 440 -6.05 11.95 -4.20
C GLN A 440 -7.30 11.16 -3.75
N VAL A 441 -7.13 9.96 -3.22
CA VAL A 441 -8.25 9.12 -2.75
C VAL A 441 -8.91 9.73 -1.50
N ALA A 442 -8.14 10.26 -0.55
CA ALA A 442 -8.69 11.00 0.59
C ALA A 442 -9.51 12.22 0.12
N HIS A 443 -9.03 12.94 -0.89
CA HIS A 443 -9.74 14.08 -1.49
C HIS A 443 -11.02 13.65 -2.21
N HIS A 444 -11.00 12.50 -2.91
CA HIS A 444 -12.20 11.90 -3.49
C HIS A 444 -13.27 11.65 -2.42
N TYR A 445 -12.90 11.19 -1.23
CA TYR A 445 -13.84 10.90 -0.14
C TYR A 445 -14.08 12.08 0.83
N GLY A 446 -13.84 13.32 0.39
CA GLY A 446 -14.32 14.53 1.09
C GLY A 446 -13.28 15.30 1.90
N LEU A 447 -12.01 14.89 1.90
CA LEU A 447 -10.94 15.72 2.48
C LEU A 447 -10.73 16.95 1.60
N ASP A 448 -10.77 18.16 2.15
CA ASP A 448 -10.57 19.38 1.36
C ASP A 448 -9.15 19.48 0.77
N THR A 449 -8.98 20.32 -0.25
CA THR A 449 -7.73 20.46 -1.02
C THR A 449 -6.55 20.85 -0.13
N GLU A 450 -6.72 21.77 0.82
CA GLU A 450 -5.63 22.25 1.69
C GLU A 450 -5.15 21.13 2.60
N ASN A 451 -6.07 20.42 3.26
CA ASN A 451 -5.73 19.30 4.13
C ASN A 451 -5.17 18.10 3.34
N ALA A 452 -5.66 17.84 2.12
CA ALA A 452 -5.12 16.78 1.26
C ALA A 452 -3.64 17.04 0.93
N ILE A 453 -3.29 18.25 0.51
CA ILE A 453 -1.89 18.63 0.25
C ILE A 453 -1.06 18.64 1.54
N SER A 454 -1.55 19.28 2.61
CA SER A 454 -0.82 19.36 3.88
C SER A 454 -0.54 17.99 4.48
N SER A 455 -1.42 17.00 4.28
CA SER A 455 -1.26 15.64 4.83
C SER A 455 -0.04 14.89 4.30
N ILE A 456 0.50 15.25 3.13
CA ILE A 456 1.69 14.64 2.53
C ILE A 456 2.89 15.60 2.48
N ILE A 457 2.77 16.81 3.05
CA ILE A 457 3.83 17.84 3.04
C ILE A 457 4.00 18.50 4.43
N ALA A 458 3.20 19.53 4.76
CA ALA A 458 3.47 20.34 5.94
C ALA A 458 3.16 19.62 7.26
N THR A 459 2.12 18.79 7.30
CA THR A 459 1.78 18.02 8.51
C THR A 459 2.91 17.05 8.89
N PRO A 460 3.40 16.15 8.00
CA PRO A 460 4.52 15.28 8.33
C PRO A 460 5.79 16.07 8.67
N ALA A 461 6.10 17.20 8.01
CA ALA A 461 7.24 18.05 8.39
C ALA A 461 7.18 18.51 9.87
N ARG A 462 6.01 18.98 10.32
CA ARG A 462 5.78 19.41 11.71
C ARG A 462 5.83 18.24 12.70
N LEU A 463 5.28 17.08 12.33
CA LEU A 463 5.30 15.86 13.15
C LEU A 463 6.72 15.31 13.32
N LEU A 464 7.59 15.50 12.32
CA LEU A 464 9.00 15.18 12.43
C LEU A 464 9.78 16.23 13.25
N GLY A 465 9.27 17.46 13.38
CA GLY A 465 10.00 18.57 13.98
C GLY A 465 11.05 19.16 13.04
N LEU A 466 10.75 19.16 11.74
CA LEU A 466 11.65 19.57 10.65
C LEU A 466 11.01 20.66 9.77
N ASP A 467 9.92 21.28 10.21
CA ASP A 467 9.18 22.34 9.51
C ASP A 467 9.91 23.70 9.46
N ASN A 468 11.10 23.79 10.07
CA ASN A 468 12.07 24.87 9.88
C ASN A 468 13.05 24.61 8.72
N ARG A 469 12.94 23.46 8.03
CA ARG A 469 13.82 23.04 6.93
C ARG A 469 13.10 22.54 5.70
N ILE A 470 12.05 21.74 5.88
CA ILE A 470 11.33 21.05 4.79
C ILE A 470 9.82 21.30 4.90
N GLY A 471 9.09 20.93 3.85
CA GLY A 471 7.65 21.06 3.79
C GLY A 471 7.15 22.45 3.38
N PHE A 472 8.02 23.40 3.08
CA PHE A 472 7.66 24.73 2.57
C PHE A 472 8.70 25.27 1.60
N VAL A 473 8.26 26.06 0.61
CA VAL A 473 9.16 26.79 -0.30
C VAL A 473 9.44 28.18 0.27
N ARG A 474 10.46 28.28 1.14
CA ARG A 474 10.82 29.51 1.86
C ARG A 474 12.32 29.78 1.82
N PRO A 475 12.78 31.04 1.76
CA PRO A 475 14.20 31.35 1.82
C PRO A 475 14.90 30.74 3.04
N GLY A 476 16.04 30.08 2.83
CA GLY A 476 16.84 29.39 3.86
C GLY A 476 16.43 27.95 4.16
N TYR A 477 15.30 27.49 3.64
CA TYR A 477 14.85 26.10 3.74
C TYR A 477 15.59 25.23 2.73
N ASP A 478 15.64 23.92 3.00
CA ASP A 478 16.21 22.94 2.07
C ASP A 478 15.48 23.03 0.73
N ALA A 479 16.22 23.09 -0.38
CA ALA A 479 15.69 23.25 -1.73
C ALA A 479 15.10 21.93 -2.29
N ASP A 480 14.08 21.41 -1.60
CA ASP A 480 13.31 20.22 -1.96
C ASP A 480 12.00 20.64 -2.65
N LEU A 481 11.87 20.37 -3.95
CA LEU A 481 10.77 20.87 -4.77
C LEU A 481 10.41 19.88 -5.88
N VAL A 482 9.12 19.83 -6.22
CA VAL A 482 8.59 19.01 -7.31
C VAL A 482 7.91 19.90 -8.34
N VAL A 483 8.26 19.73 -9.62
CA VAL A 483 7.55 20.32 -10.77
C VAL A 483 6.60 19.28 -11.32
N TRP A 484 5.34 19.61 -11.53
CA TRP A 484 4.32 18.66 -11.97
C TRP A 484 3.83 18.94 -13.40
N ASP A 485 3.35 17.88 -14.08
CA ASP A 485 2.68 18.01 -15.38
C ASP A 485 1.27 18.63 -15.26
N ARG A 486 0.60 18.38 -14.13
CA ARG A 486 -0.71 18.90 -13.71
C ARG A 486 -0.80 18.98 -12.18
N HIS A 487 -1.90 19.48 -11.64
CA HIS A 487 -2.10 19.55 -10.20
C HIS A 487 -1.96 18.15 -9.55
N PRO A 488 -1.23 18.01 -8.42
CA PRO A 488 -0.90 16.70 -7.82
C PRO A 488 -2.10 15.88 -7.36
N LEU A 489 -3.29 16.49 -7.20
CA LEU A 489 -4.54 15.79 -6.88
C LEU A 489 -5.31 15.25 -8.10
N GLN A 490 -4.82 15.45 -9.31
CA GLN A 490 -5.44 14.91 -10.53
C GLN A 490 -5.02 13.44 -10.76
N VAL A 491 -5.90 12.62 -11.34
CA VAL A 491 -5.55 11.25 -11.76
C VAL A 491 -4.32 11.26 -12.67
N GLY A 492 -3.32 10.45 -12.32
CA GLY A 492 -2.11 10.27 -13.11
C GLY A 492 -1.13 11.45 -13.10
N ALA A 493 -1.32 12.43 -12.19
CA ALA A 493 -0.37 13.52 -12.01
C ALA A 493 1.06 12.97 -11.81
N THR A 494 1.99 13.47 -12.61
CA THR A 494 3.35 12.94 -12.75
C THR A 494 4.37 14.06 -12.53
N PRO A 495 5.36 13.87 -11.64
CA PRO A 495 6.48 14.79 -11.52
C PRO A 495 7.28 14.90 -12.82
N LEU A 496 7.52 16.11 -13.30
CA LEU A 496 8.40 16.40 -14.43
C LEU A 496 9.86 16.59 -14.00
N GLU A 497 10.09 17.17 -12.82
CA GLU A 497 11.42 17.31 -12.23
C GLU A 497 11.32 17.32 -10.71
N VAL A 498 12.23 16.61 -10.04
CA VAL A 498 12.32 16.54 -8.58
C VAL A 498 13.69 17.05 -8.14
N TYR A 499 13.68 18.08 -7.31
CA TYR A 499 14.85 18.68 -6.70
C TYR A 499 14.97 18.21 -5.25
N ILE A 500 16.16 17.79 -4.83
CA ILE A 500 16.51 17.49 -3.44
C ILE A 500 17.79 18.23 -3.12
N ASP A 501 17.77 19.06 -2.07
CA ASP A 501 18.87 19.96 -1.73
C ASP A 501 19.36 20.73 -2.98
N GLY A 502 18.42 21.29 -3.76
CA GLY A 502 18.67 22.09 -4.96
C GLY A 502 19.21 21.33 -6.18
N SER A 503 19.46 20.02 -6.05
CA SER A 503 19.94 19.17 -7.14
C SER A 503 18.79 18.41 -7.78
N SER A 504 18.69 18.46 -9.11
CA SER A 504 17.72 17.64 -9.86
C SER A 504 18.09 16.15 -9.73
N VAL A 505 17.33 15.40 -8.94
CA VAL A 505 17.53 13.95 -8.74
C VAL A 505 16.71 13.09 -9.70
N THR A 506 15.66 13.67 -10.27
CA THR A 506 14.81 13.05 -11.29
C THR A 506 14.36 14.11 -12.27
N ARG A 507 14.42 13.82 -13.57
CA ARG A 507 13.96 14.70 -14.64
C ARG A 507 13.33 13.85 -15.74
N ALA A 508 12.10 14.19 -16.10
CA ALA A 508 11.39 13.60 -17.23
C ALA A 508 12.14 13.87 -18.55
N SER A 509 11.95 13.00 -19.53
CA SER A 509 12.48 13.19 -20.87
C SER A 509 11.91 14.45 -21.53
N ASP A 510 12.61 14.99 -22.53
CA ASP A 510 12.10 16.13 -23.31
C ASP A 510 10.79 15.79 -24.05
N SER A 511 10.58 14.51 -24.40
CA SER A 511 9.33 14.01 -24.97
C SER A 511 8.18 14.13 -23.99
N LEU A 512 8.34 13.64 -22.76
CA LEU A 512 7.33 13.79 -21.70
C LEU A 512 7.07 15.26 -21.37
N TRP A 513 8.12 16.07 -21.29
CA TRP A 513 7.98 17.50 -21.03
C TRP A 513 7.12 18.17 -22.09
N LYS A 514 7.42 17.95 -23.38
CA LYS A 514 6.63 18.51 -24.50
C LYS A 514 5.22 17.94 -24.59
N ALA A 515 5.04 16.65 -24.36
CA ALA A 515 3.71 16.03 -24.36
C ALA A 515 2.80 16.69 -23.31
N SER A 516 3.35 17.00 -22.14
CA SER A 516 2.62 17.72 -21.10
C SER A 516 2.29 19.19 -21.45
N GLU A 517 2.91 19.79 -22.48
CA GLU A 517 2.59 21.17 -22.93
C GLU A 517 1.35 21.22 -23.85
N SER A 518 1.07 20.13 -24.57
CA SER A 518 -0.09 20.04 -25.47
C SER A 518 -1.40 19.72 -24.74
N GLU A 519 -1.29 19.24 -23.51
CA GLU A 519 -2.44 18.99 -22.65
C GLU A 519 -2.72 20.27 -21.87
N THR A 520 -3.96 20.78 -21.93
CA THR A 520 -4.37 21.95 -21.14
C THR A 520 -3.98 21.73 -19.68
N TYR A 521 -3.06 22.53 -19.17
CA TYR A 521 -2.56 22.41 -17.79
C TYR A 521 -3.74 22.44 -16.82
N ALA A 522 -4.08 21.30 -16.22
CA ALA A 522 -5.00 21.29 -15.10
C ALA A 522 -4.23 21.81 -13.88
N THR A 523 -4.14 23.13 -13.74
CA THR A 523 -3.48 23.79 -12.61
C THR A 523 -4.30 23.70 -11.33
N GLU A 524 -5.60 23.45 -11.47
CA GLU A 524 -6.55 23.32 -10.37
C GLU A 524 -6.68 21.87 -9.89
N ALA A 525 -7.00 21.72 -8.60
CA ALA A 525 -7.44 20.44 -8.05
C ALA A 525 -8.77 19.99 -8.68
N PRO A 526 -9.04 18.67 -8.78
CA PRO A 526 -10.39 18.22 -9.11
C PRO A 526 -11.37 18.62 -7.99
N ILE A 527 -12.66 18.62 -8.30
CA ILE A 527 -13.68 18.90 -7.30
C ILE A 527 -13.83 17.66 -6.41
N SER A 528 -13.72 17.84 -5.08
CA SER A 528 -14.00 16.77 -4.13
C SER A 528 -15.46 16.34 -4.20
N ARG A 529 -15.73 15.04 -3.98
CA ARG A 529 -17.09 14.49 -3.99
C ARG A 529 -17.96 15.19 -2.93
N PRO A 530 -19.14 15.71 -3.29
CA PRO A 530 -20.06 16.28 -2.31
C PRO A 530 -20.51 15.26 -1.27
N SER A 531 -20.52 15.65 0.01
CA SER A 531 -21.02 14.79 1.09
C SER A 531 -22.54 14.61 1.04
N GLU A 532 -23.28 15.61 0.58
CA GLU A 532 -24.74 15.56 0.47
C GLU A 532 -25.20 14.75 -0.75
N VAL A 533 -26.22 13.91 -0.57
CA VAL A 533 -26.88 13.17 -1.66
C VAL A 533 -28.07 13.99 -2.17
N PRO A 534 -28.19 14.25 -3.47
CA PRO A 534 -29.37 14.92 -4.03
C PRO A 534 -30.66 14.13 -3.74
N GLU A 535 -31.76 14.83 -3.47
CA GLU A 535 -33.09 14.19 -3.43
C GLU A 535 -33.41 13.57 -4.80
N SER A 536 -33.83 12.30 -4.81
CA SER A 536 -34.09 11.53 -6.02
C SER A 536 -35.36 10.70 -5.88
N THR A 537 -36.09 10.53 -6.99
CA THR A 537 -37.28 9.65 -7.05
C THR A 537 -36.93 8.21 -7.47
N CYS A 538 -35.66 7.93 -7.70
CA CYS A 538 -35.12 6.61 -8.04
C CYS A 538 -35.26 5.66 -6.85
N THR A 539 -35.76 4.45 -7.08
CA THR A 539 -35.83 3.39 -6.05
C THR A 539 -35.39 2.04 -6.61
N SER A 540 -34.82 1.19 -5.75
CA SER A 540 -34.45 -0.19 -6.14
C SER A 540 -35.67 -1.00 -6.63
N GLY A 541 -35.44 -1.87 -7.61
CA GLY A 541 -36.43 -2.76 -8.22
C GLY A 541 -37.16 -2.20 -9.45
N GLN A 542 -36.98 -0.92 -9.78
CA GLN A 542 -37.63 -0.28 -10.93
C GLN A 542 -37.07 -0.79 -12.27
N SER A 543 -37.93 -1.17 -13.21
CA SER A 543 -37.55 -1.50 -14.59
C SER A 543 -37.64 -0.32 -15.56
N ASP A 544 -38.34 0.73 -15.14
CA ASP A 544 -38.67 1.90 -15.95
C ASP A 544 -38.11 3.13 -15.23
N ILE A 545 -37.29 3.92 -15.92
CA ILE A 545 -36.70 5.14 -15.38
C ILE A 545 -36.34 6.13 -16.48
N VAL A 546 -36.47 7.42 -16.18
CA VAL A 546 -35.99 8.52 -17.03
C VAL A 546 -34.72 9.11 -16.43
N ILE A 547 -33.66 9.22 -17.22
CA ILE A 547 -32.37 9.79 -16.80
C ILE A 547 -32.11 11.04 -17.65
N ARG A 548 -31.89 12.18 -16.99
CA ARG A 548 -31.64 13.48 -17.64
C ARG A 548 -30.30 14.04 -17.19
N GLY A 549 -29.71 14.91 -18.02
CA GLY A 549 -28.45 15.59 -17.68
C GLY A 549 -27.20 14.73 -17.87
N LEU A 550 -27.27 13.70 -18.72
CA LEU A 550 -26.10 12.93 -19.11
C LEU A 550 -25.26 13.77 -20.08
N GLN A 551 -24.00 14.02 -19.76
CA GLN A 551 -23.02 14.65 -20.66
C GLN A 551 -22.43 13.65 -21.64
N SER A 552 -22.34 12.37 -21.24
CA SER A 552 -21.81 11.32 -22.09
C SER A 552 -22.45 9.96 -21.82
N SER A 553 -22.52 9.11 -22.84
CA SER A 553 -22.87 7.70 -22.72
C SER A 553 -21.91 6.80 -23.51
N PHE A 554 -21.32 5.85 -22.80
CA PHE A 554 -20.51 4.77 -23.36
C PHE A 554 -21.32 3.51 -23.65
N VAL A 555 -22.64 3.55 -23.39
CA VAL A 555 -23.61 2.48 -23.61
C VAL A 555 -24.54 2.89 -24.75
N GLY A 556 -24.73 2.01 -25.72
CA GLY A 556 -25.61 2.24 -26.86
C GLY A 556 -27.08 1.96 -26.53
N GLY A 557 -27.98 2.28 -27.47
CA GLY A 557 -29.41 1.98 -27.33
C GLY A 557 -29.76 0.48 -27.25
N ASP A 558 -28.82 -0.42 -27.57
CA ASP A 558 -28.96 -1.87 -27.36
C ASP A 558 -28.56 -2.32 -25.94
N GLY A 559 -28.10 -1.39 -25.10
CA GLY A 559 -27.62 -1.65 -23.74
C GLY A 559 -26.21 -2.22 -23.68
N LEU A 560 -25.49 -2.30 -24.80
CA LEU A 560 -24.12 -2.80 -24.85
C LEU A 560 -23.11 -1.64 -24.86
N ARG A 561 -21.85 -1.95 -24.52
CA ARG A 561 -20.71 -1.04 -24.71
C ARG A 561 -20.69 -0.53 -26.16
N SER A 562 -20.89 0.77 -26.34
CA SER A 562 -20.86 1.43 -27.66
C SER A 562 -19.44 1.46 -28.23
N LYS A 563 -19.30 1.56 -29.55
CA LYS A 563 -17.99 1.76 -30.20
C LYS A 563 -17.49 3.20 -30.08
N GLN A 564 -18.40 4.16 -29.99
CA GLN A 564 -18.11 5.59 -29.86
C GLN A 564 -19.07 6.17 -28.82
N PRO A 565 -18.58 6.97 -27.86
CA PRO A 565 -19.46 7.59 -26.89
C PRO A 565 -20.42 8.57 -27.57
N GLU A 566 -21.65 8.62 -27.09
CA GLU A 566 -22.56 9.72 -27.38
C GLU A 566 -22.27 10.85 -26.38
N GLU A 567 -22.14 12.08 -26.86
CA GLU A 567 -21.79 13.26 -26.06
C GLU A 567 -22.88 14.34 -26.24
N GLY A 568 -23.03 15.24 -25.26
CA GLY A 568 -24.02 16.34 -25.28
C GLY A 568 -24.98 16.24 -24.10
N ASN A 569 -26.06 17.04 -24.06
CA ASN A 569 -27.04 16.99 -22.96
C ASN A 569 -28.10 15.90 -23.20
N LEU A 570 -27.74 14.65 -22.98
CA LEU A 570 -28.54 13.48 -23.33
C LEU A 570 -29.63 13.17 -22.28
N THR A 571 -30.76 12.69 -22.78
CA THR A 571 -31.81 12.04 -22.00
C THR A 571 -31.89 10.56 -22.39
N ALA A 572 -31.86 9.67 -21.40
CA ALA A 572 -32.13 8.25 -21.58
C ALA A 572 -33.51 7.88 -21.00
N VAL A 573 -34.27 7.09 -21.75
CA VAL A 573 -35.56 6.54 -21.31
C VAL A 573 -35.44 5.03 -21.30
N VAL A 574 -35.64 4.44 -20.13
CA VAL A 574 -35.63 2.99 -19.92
C VAL A 574 -37.07 2.53 -19.69
N ARG A 575 -37.51 1.50 -20.41
CA ARG A 575 -38.84 0.86 -20.26
C ARG A 575 -38.69 -0.65 -20.35
N ASP A 576 -39.43 -1.37 -19.52
CA ASP A 576 -39.41 -2.83 -19.44
C ASP A 576 -37.97 -3.39 -19.34
N GLY A 577 -37.12 -2.68 -18.61
CA GLY A 577 -35.73 -3.05 -18.38
C GLY A 577 -34.77 -2.78 -19.53
N ARG A 578 -35.16 -1.99 -20.54
CA ARG A 578 -34.34 -1.71 -21.74
C ARG A 578 -34.30 -0.23 -22.08
N ILE A 579 -33.16 0.24 -22.58
CA ILE A 579 -33.03 1.59 -23.14
C ILE A 579 -33.88 1.65 -24.41
N VAL A 580 -34.95 2.44 -24.39
CA VAL A 580 -35.84 2.64 -25.56
C VAL A 580 -35.52 3.92 -26.32
N CYS A 581 -34.83 4.86 -25.66
CA CYS A 581 -34.35 6.09 -26.28
C CYS A 581 -33.12 6.61 -25.53
N LEU A 582 -32.12 7.06 -26.28
CA LEU A 582 -30.95 7.82 -25.79
C LEU A 582 -30.67 8.91 -26.84
N SER A 583 -30.83 10.17 -26.46
CA SER A 583 -30.62 11.31 -27.36
C SER A 583 -30.72 12.63 -26.61
N GLU A 584 -30.10 13.68 -27.16
CA GLU A 584 -30.21 15.06 -26.65
C GLU A 584 -31.63 15.62 -26.74
N SER A 585 -32.30 15.50 -27.90
CA SER A 585 -33.62 16.12 -28.12
C SER A 585 -34.71 15.14 -28.56
N LYS A 586 -34.35 13.99 -29.13
CA LYS A 586 -35.34 13.03 -29.67
C LYS A 586 -36.10 12.27 -28.58
N CYS A 587 -35.59 12.26 -27.35
CA CYS A 587 -36.20 11.53 -26.25
C CYS A 587 -37.16 12.37 -25.41
N ASP A 588 -37.30 13.67 -25.68
CA ASP A 588 -38.12 14.60 -24.87
C ASP A 588 -39.57 14.18 -24.74
N ASP A 589 -40.21 13.79 -25.86
CA ASP A 589 -41.62 13.41 -25.85
C ASP A 589 -41.84 12.10 -25.11
N LEU A 590 -40.92 11.14 -25.28
CA LEU A 590 -40.93 9.87 -24.54
C LEU A 590 -40.69 10.08 -23.05
N ALA A 591 -39.75 10.96 -22.68
CA ALA A 591 -39.46 11.30 -21.29
C ALA A 591 -40.63 12.04 -20.64
N LYS A 592 -41.26 12.99 -21.34
CA LYS A 592 -42.49 13.68 -20.86
C LYS A 592 -43.65 12.71 -20.69
N GLN A 593 -43.81 11.76 -21.60
CA GLN A 593 -44.84 10.74 -21.49
C GLN A 593 -44.57 9.79 -20.33
N ALA A 594 -43.33 9.30 -20.18
CA ALA A 594 -42.95 8.43 -19.06
C ALA A 594 -43.17 9.10 -17.70
N VAL A 595 -42.81 10.38 -17.55
CA VAL A 595 -43.09 11.14 -16.32
C VAL A 595 -44.60 11.28 -16.06
N LYS A 596 -45.42 11.49 -17.10
CA LYS A 596 -46.90 11.46 -16.96
C LYS A 596 -47.42 10.09 -16.55
N ASP A 597 -46.76 9.02 -16.99
CA ASP A 597 -47.05 7.64 -16.59
C ASP A 597 -46.51 7.32 -15.17
N SER A 598 -46.04 8.33 -14.42
CA SER A 598 -45.46 8.19 -13.08
C SER A 598 -44.19 7.33 -13.03
N VAL A 599 -43.44 7.28 -14.13
CA VAL A 599 -42.09 6.70 -14.15
C VAL A 599 -41.14 7.65 -13.42
N SER A 600 -40.33 7.11 -12.51
CA SER A 600 -39.33 7.86 -11.77
C SER A 600 -38.31 8.53 -12.70
N SER A 601 -37.77 9.67 -12.24
CA SER A 601 -36.68 10.36 -12.92
C SER A 601 -35.51 10.64 -11.98
N ILE A 602 -34.32 10.65 -12.57
CA ILE A 602 -33.10 11.18 -11.98
C ILE A 602 -32.59 12.31 -12.88
N ASP A 603 -32.32 13.46 -12.25
CA ASP A 603 -31.85 14.67 -12.90
C ASP A 603 -30.41 14.93 -12.43
N LEU A 604 -29.46 14.76 -13.34
CA LEU A 604 -28.03 14.89 -13.09
C LEU A 604 -27.55 16.29 -13.51
N GLN A 605 -26.49 16.79 -12.88
CA GLN A 605 -25.82 18.02 -13.30
C GLN A 605 -24.75 17.71 -14.36
N GLU A 606 -23.95 16.68 -14.10
CA GLU A 606 -22.86 16.19 -14.93
C GLU A 606 -22.89 14.65 -14.96
N GLY A 607 -23.86 14.09 -15.69
CA GLY A 607 -24.09 12.65 -15.74
C GLY A 607 -23.19 11.91 -16.73
N HIS A 608 -22.65 10.74 -16.36
CA HIS A 608 -21.92 9.85 -17.26
C HIS A 608 -22.45 8.42 -17.18
N MET A 609 -22.87 7.85 -18.31
CA MET A 609 -23.36 6.46 -18.38
C MET A 609 -22.27 5.52 -18.90
N LEU A 610 -21.82 4.59 -18.05
CA LEU A 610 -20.80 3.58 -18.34
C LEU A 610 -21.44 2.18 -18.33
N PRO A 611 -20.92 1.19 -19.08
CA PRO A 611 -21.24 -0.21 -18.81
C PRO A 611 -20.70 -0.61 -17.44
N GLY A 612 -21.34 -1.60 -16.80
CA GLY A 612 -20.81 -2.19 -15.57
C GLY A 612 -19.42 -2.79 -15.77
N LEU A 613 -18.50 -2.54 -14.84
CA LEU A 613 -17.12 -3.01 -14.96
C LEU A 613 -17.04 -4.52 -14.73
N THR A 614 -16.11 -5.17 -15.44
CA THR A 614 -15.85 -6.61 -15.32
C THR A 614 -14.37 -6.81 -14.99
N ILE A 615 -14.07 -7.26 -13.78
CA ILE A 615 -12.71 -7.31 -13.24
C ILE A 615 -12.34 -8.73 -12.84
N VAL A 616 -11.10 -9.15 -13.10
CA VAL A 616 -10.54 -10.37 -12.53
C VAL A 616 -9.93 -10.03 -11.18
N THR A 617 -10.11 -10.86 -10.16
CA THR A 617 -9.53 -10.60 -8.83
C THR A 617 -8.91 -11.85 -8.25
N ARG A 618 -8.04 -11.66 -7.25
CA ARG A 618 -7.39 -12.77 -6.56
C ARG A 618 -8.35 -13.60 -5.71
N GLN A 619 -9.27 -12.95 -5.00
CA GLN A 619 -9.94 -13.57 -3.85
C GLN A 619 -11.32 -12.99 -3.51
N HIS A 620 -11.87 -12.03 -4.29
CA HIS A 620 -13.22 -11.51 -3.99
C HIS A 620 -14.27 -12.61 -4.05
N GLY A 621 -15.15 -12.64 -3.05
CA GLY A 621 -16.12 -13.70 -2.83
C GLY A 621 -15.55 -14.97 -2.19
N LEU A 622 -14.23 -15.19 -2.20
CA LEU A 622 -13.59 -16.34 -1.54
C LEU A 622 -12.92 -15.99 -0.22
N ALA A 623 -12.59 -14.72 0.02
CA ALA A 623 -12.00 -14.25 1.27
C ALA A 623 -12.58 -12.89 1.65
N GLU A 624 -13.07 -12.78 2.88
CA GLU A 624 -13.46 -11.49 3.46
C GLU A 624 -12.26 -10.81 4.11
N MET A 625 -11.60 -11.48 5.07
CA MET A 625 -10.36 -11.02 5.70
C MET A 625 -9.27 -12.07 5.48
N ARG A 626 -8.36 -11.82 4.53
CA ARG A 626 -7.34 -12.80 4.10
C ARG A 626 -6.50 -13.37 5.24
N GLU A 627 -6.18 -12.57 6.25
CA GLU A 627 -5.35 -12.99 7.39
C GLU A 627 -6.14 -13.60 8.55
N GLU A 628 -7.47 -13.71 8.42
CA GLU A 628 -8.33 -14.46 9.34
C GLU A 628 -8.87 -15.71 8.62
N PRO A 629 -8.24 -16.89 8.82
CA PRO A 629 -8.55 -18.10 8.06
C PRO A 629 -10.03 -18.50 8.07
N SER A 630 -10.75 -18.23 9.17
CA SER A 630 -12.18 -18.56 9.30
C SER A 630 -13.09 -17.79 8.34
N THR A 631 -12.60 -16.69 7.77
CA THR A 631 -13.34 -15.90 6.76
C THR A 631 -12.96 -16.21 5.32
N THR A 632 -12.04 -17.16 5.11
CA THR A 632 -11.59 -17.58 3.77
C THR A 632 -12.19 -18.92 3.37
N ASP A 633 -12.27 -19.19 2.06
CA ASP A 633 -12.61 -20.51 1.50
C ASP A 633 -11.45 -21.53 1.69
N GLY A 634 -10.27 -21.04 2.08
CA GLY A 634 -9.04 -21.80 2.17
C GLY A 634 -8.31 -21.92 0.84
N ALA A 635 -6.99 -22.15 0.89
CA ALA A 635 -6.16 -22.31 -0.29
C ALA A 635 -5.86 -23.79 -0.56
N SER A 636 -5.96 -24.20 -1.82
CA SER A 636 -5.47 -25.51 -2.25
C SER A 636 -3.95 -25.51 -2.43
N ALA A 637 -3.30 -26.67 -2.27
CA ALA A 637 -1.88 -26.82 -2.61
C ALA A 637 -1.62 -26.98 -4.12
N GLY A 638 -2.67 -26.97 -4.95
CA GLY A 638 -2.58 -27.13 -6.41
C GLY A 638 -2.20 -28.53 -6.90
N GLU A 639 -2.55 -29.58 -6.16
CA GLU A 639 -2.10 -30.95 -6.45
C GLU A 639 -3.18 -31.91 -6.99
N SER A 640 -4.42 -31.46 -7.18
CA SER A 640 -5.54 -32.29 -7.65
C SER A 640 -5.91 -31.98 -9.10
N TYR A 641 -5.37 -32.76 -10.04
CA TYR A 641 -5.56 -32.52 -11.48
C TYR A 641 -6.81 -33.21 -12.05
N GLU A 642 -7.16 -34.39 -11.56
CA GLU A 642 -8.32 -35.19 -12.01
C GLU A 642 -9.66 -34.59 -11.58
N ARG A 643 -9.65 -33.74 -10.55
CA ARG A 643 -10.83 -33.09 -9.97
C ARG A 643 -10.50 -31.61 -9.72
N PRO A 644 -10.40 -30.82 -10.78
CA PRO A 644 -10.02 -29.41 -10.65
C PRO A 644 -11.05 -28.68 -9.78
N PRO A 645 -10.61 -27.98 -8.71
CA PRO A 645 -11.53 -27.22 -7.86
C PRO A 645 -12.13 -26.07 -8.68
N SER A 646 -13.34 -25.65 -8.31
CA SER A 646 -14.04 -24.54 -8.97
C SER A 646 -14.52 -23.56 -7.93
N SER A 647 -14.22 -22.27 -8.13
CA SER A 647 -14.56 -21.21 -7.17
C SER A 647 -16.07 -21.01 -7.05
N ARG A 648 -16.86 -21.45 -8.03
CA ARG A 648 -18.34 -21.39 -7.99
C ARG A 648 -18.96 -22.02 -6.73
N PHE A 649 -18.24 -22.94 -6.08
CA PHE A 649 -18.70 -23.61 -4.87
C PHE A 649 -18.32 -22.88 -3.57
N GLY A 650 -17.31 -21.99 -3.63
CA GLY A 650 -16.78 -21.26 -2.49
C GLY A 650 -17.20 -19.79 -2.42
N ILE A 651 -17.75 -19.24 -3.51
CA ILE A 651 -18.17 -17.82 -3.56
C ILE A 651 -19.24 -17.55 -2.49
N LYS A 652 -18.88 -16.68 -1.56
CA LYS A 652 -19.74 -16.02 -0.58
C LYS A 652 -20.12 -14.65 -1.14
N PHE A 653 -21.40 -14.36 -1.08
CA PHE A 653 -21.98 -13.10 -1.49
C PHE A 653 -22.17 -12.19 -0.27
N ASP A 654 -22.52 -10.92 -0.50
CA ASP A 654 -22.87 -9.98 0.56
C ASP A 654 -21.74 -9.66 1.57
N GLY A 655 -20.48 -9.74 1.10
CA GLY A 655 -19.30 -9.29 1.86
C GLY A 655 -19.03 -7.80 1.67
N VAL A 656 -18.36 -7.16 2.63
CA VAL A 656 -18.09 -5.71 2.63
C VAL A 656 -17.21 -5.32 1.42
N HIS A 657 -16.25 -6.16 1.06
CA HIS A 657 -15.42 -5.94 -0.13
C HIS A 657 -16.24 -5.99 -1.44
N LEU A 658 -17.14 -6.97 -1.57
CA LEU A 658 -18.02 -7.08 -2.74
C LEU A 658 -18.98 -5.91 -2.83
N GLU A 659 -19.54 -5.50 -1.71
CA GLU A 659 -20.49 -4.40 -1.65
C GLU A 659 -19.83 -3.05 -2.01
N ARG A 660 -18.64 -2.78 -1.48
CA ARG A 660 -17.89 -1.56 -1.84
C ARG A 660 -17.48 -1.55 -3.30
N ALA A 661 -17.02 -2.68 -3.85
CA ALA A 661 -16.74 -2.81 -5.27
C ALA A 661 -17.99 -2.56 -6.13
N TYR A 662 -19.12 -3.16 -5.75
CA TYR A 662 -20.40 -2.99 -6.43
C TYR A 662 -20.86 -1.52 -6.43
N ARG A 663 -20.80 -0.87 -5.27
CA ARG A 663 -21.20 0.54 -5.09
C ARG A 663 -20.26 1.52 -5.80
N ALA A 664 -19.07 1.08 -6.21
CA ALA A 664 -18.15 1.83 -7.07
C ALA A 664 -18.35 1.57 -8.58
N GLY A 665 -19.26 0.65 -8.95
CA GLY A 665 -19.64 0.35 -10.34
C GLY A 665 -19.01 -0.92 -10.93
N VAL A 666 -18.30 -1.72 -10.12
CA VAL A 666 -17.85 -3.06 -10.52
C VAL A 666 -19.00 -4.02 -10.38
N THR A 667 -19.70 -4.37 -11.46
CA THR A 667 -20.90 -5.22 -11.41
C THR A 667 -20.59 -6.72 -11.57
N ARG A 668 -19.44 -7.07 -12.18
CA ARG A 668 -19.09 -8.46 -12.46
C ARG A 668 -17.63 -8.75 -12.09
N ILE A 669 -17.40 -9.89 -11.45
CA ILE A 669 -16.07 -10.29 -10.97
C ILE A 669 -15.77 -11.72 -11.42
N VAL A 670 -14.53 -11.97 -11.85
CA VAL A 670 -13.98 -13.31 -12.07
C VAL A 670 -12.97 -13.62 -10.95
N THR A 671 -13.21 -14.69 -10.19
CA THR A 671 -12.28 -15.11 -9.12
C THR A 671 -11.91 -16.59 -9.31
N PRO A 672 -10.62 -16.96 -9.40
CA PRO A 672 -10.18 -18.35 -9.35
C PRO A 672 -10.13 -18.89 -7.92
N PRO A 673 -10.14 -20.23 -7.72
CA PRO A 673 -9.90 -20.79 -6.39
C PRO A 673 -8.55 -20.33 -5.83
N LEU A 674 -8.50 -20.11 -4.51
CA LEU A 674 -7.25 -19.74 -3.85
C LEU A 674 -6.24 -20.90 -3.90
N THR A 675 -4.97 -20.58 -4.12
CA THR A 675 -3.89 -21.57 -4.14
C THR A 675 -2.61 -21.03 -3.51
N THR A 676 -1.77 -21.96 -3.05
CA THR A 676 -0.38 -21.71 -2.65
C THR A 676 0.61 -22.48 -3.53
N GLY A 677 0.17 -22.98 -4.69
CA GLY A 677 1.01 -23.75 -5.60
C GLY A 677 0.70 -23.50 -7.08
N PHE A 678 1.16 -24.42 -7.92
CA PHE A 678 1.10 -24.30 -9.38
C PHE A 678 -0.33 -24.23 -9.94
N PHE A 679 -1.27 -25.01 -9.43
CA PHE A 679 -2.61 -25.11 -10.00
C PHE A 679 -3.64 -24.42 -9.10
N HIS A 680 -4.46 -23.54 -9.67
CA HIS A 680 -5.56 -22.89 -8.95
C HIS A 680 -6.84 -23.70 -9.12
N GLY A 681 -7.21 -24.01 -10.36
CA GLY A 681 -8.50 -24.60 -10.72
C GLY A 681 -9.29 -23.70 -11.68
N ILE A 682 -10.61 -23.80 -11.61
CA ILE A 682 -11.56 -23.18 -12.53
C ILE A 682 -12.19 -21.95 -11.87
N SER A 683 -12.00 -20.78 -12.46
CA SER A 683 -12.67 -19.55 -12.01
C SER A 683 -14.12 -19.48 -12.45
N ALA A 684 -14.92 -18.70 -11.72
CA ALA A 684 -16.29 -18.39 -12.04
C ALA A 684 -16.46 -16.87 -12.16
N LEU A 685 -17.29 -16.45 -13.11
CA LEU A 685 -17.81 -15.10 -13.23
C LEU A 685 -19.08 -14.99 -12.40
N PHE A 686 -19.16 -14.00 -11.53
CA PHE A 686 -20.32 -13.75 -10.67
C PHE A 686 -20.64 -12.26 -10.59
N ARG A 687 -21.87 -11.95 -10.19
CA ARG A 687 -22.34 -10.58 -9.96
C ARG A 687 -21.95 -10.14 -8.56
N SER A 688 -21.25 -9.01 -8.45
CA SER A 688 -20.78 -8.49 -7.16
C SER A 688 -21.93 -8.00 -6.26
N GLY A 689 -23.03 -7.53 -6.86
CA GLY A 689 -24.23 -7.06 -6.16
C GLY A 689 -25.22 -8.15 -5.76
N ALA A 690 -24.98 -9.42 -6.12
CA ALA A 690 -25.83 -10.52 -5.69
C ALA A 690 -25.70 -10.74 -4.18
N LYS A 691 -26.79 -11.17 -3.55
CA LYS A 691 -26.89 -11.44 -2.10
C LYS A 691 -26.80 -12.93 -1.79
N SER A 692 -27.11 -13.78 -2.77
CA SER A 692 -27.00 -15.23 -2.63
C SER A 692 -26.65 -15.90 -3.96
N VAL A 693 -26.05 -17.09 -3.88
CA VAL A 693 -25.89 -17.98 -5.04
C VAL A 693 -27.24 -18.42 -5.64
N LEU A 694 -28.31 -18.29 -4.86
CA LEU A 694 -29.68 -18.58 -5.29
C LEU A 694 -30.32 -17.44 -6.09
N ASP A 695 -29.70 -16.26 -6.11
CA ASP A 695 -30.22 -15.14 -6.90
C ASP A 695 -30.09 -15.49 -8.38
N ASP A 696 -31.13 -15.15 -9.16
CA ASP A 696 -31.10 -15.33 -10.60
C ASP A 696 -29.88 -14.63 -11.18
N GLY A 697 -29.10 -15.36 -11.99
CA GLY A 697 -27.91 -14.80 -12.62
C GLY A 697 -26.73 -14.51 -11.68
N ALA A 698 -26.75 -14.94 -10.41
CA ALA A 698 -25.66 -14.71 -9.45
C ALA A 698 -24.28 -15.16 -9.99
N ILE A 699 -24.24 -16.29 -10.69
CA ILE A 699 -23.04 -16.82 -11.37
C ILE A 699 -23.36 -16.97 -12.87
N PRO A 700 -23.19 -15.91 -13.69
CA PRO A 700 -23.51 -15.98 -15.11
C PRO A 700 -22.66 -16.97 -15.90
N GLU A 701 -21.39 -17.19 -15.51
CA GLU A 701 -20.49 -18.15 -16.15
C GLU A 701 -19.74 -18.97 -15.08
N PRO A 702 -20.17 -20.22 -14.80
CA PRO A 702 -19.59 -21.05 -13.75
C PRO A 702 -18.21 -21.66 -14.10
N SER A 703 -17.74 -21.56 -15.34
CA SER A 703 -16.46 -22.09 -15.81
C SER A 703 -15.74 -21.08 -16.71
N ALA A 704 -15.41 -19.91 -16.16
CA ALA A 704 -14.87 -18.78 -16.88
C ALA A 704 -13.46 -19.05 -17.46
N ALA A 705 -12.52 -19.52 -16.64
CA ALA A 705 -11.16 -19.82 -17.09
C ALA A 705 -10.44 -20.84 -16.20
N LEU A 706 -9.38 -21.44 -16.72
CA LEU A 706 -8.50 -22.38 -16.02
C LEU A 706 -7.21 -21.66 -15.60
N HIS A 707 -6.85 -21.67 -14.32
CA HIS A 707 -5.77 -20.83 -13.78
C HIS A 707 -4.56 -21.64 -13.25
N PHE A 708 -3.35 -21.14 -13.55
CA PHE A 708 -2.07 -21.69 -13.12
C PHE A 708 -1.09 -20.59 -12.70
N THR A 709 -0.19 -20.85 -11.75
CA THR A 709 0.95 -19.98 -11.42
C THR A 709 2.25 -20.64 -11.85
N ILE A 710 3.04 -19.93 -12.68
CA ILE A 710 4.37 -20.38 -13.10
C ILE A 710 5.41 -19.34 -12.65
N GLY A 711 6.35 -19.78 -11.82
CA GLY A 711 7.32 -18.91 -11.16
C GLY A 711 7.64 -19.38 -9.75
N HIS A 712 8.26 -18.51 -8.95
CA HIS A 712 8.61 -18.80 -7.56
C HIS A 712 7.40 -19.27 -6.73
N ASP A 713 6.30 -18.51 -6.78
CA ASP A 713 5.09 -18.75 -5.97
C ASP A 713 4.31 -20.00 -6.36
N GLY A 714 4.55 -20.54 -7.57
CA GLY A 714 3.91 -21.78 -8.02
C GLY A 714 4.64 -23.04 -7.55
N LYS A 715 5.80 -22.93 -6.90
CA LYS A 715 6.63 -24.11 -6.56
C LYS A 715 5.98 -24.90 -5.43
N SER A 716 5.92 -26.22 -5.61
CA SER A 716 5.38 -27.15 -4.62
C SER A 716 6.21 -28.43 -4.58
N LEU A 717 5.84 -29.39 -3.71
CA LEU A 717 6.49 -30.69 -3.68
C LEU A 717 6.33 -31.47 -5.00
N ARG A 718 5.22 -31.29 -5.73
CA ARG A 718 4.96 -31.94 -7.02
C ARG A 718 5.52 -31.19 -8.22
N THR A 719 5.58 -29.86 -8.13
CA THR A 719 6.13 -28.99 -9.17
C THR A 719 7.21 -28.09 -8.57
N PRO A 720 8.38 -28.64 -8.17
CA PRO A 720 9.41 -27.89 -7.43
C PRO A 720 10.20 -26.91 -8.29
N SER A 721 10.02 -26.95 -9.61
CA SER A 721 10.75 -26.10 -10.56
C SER A 721 9.83 -25.54 -11.65
N ILE A 722 10.24 -24.42 -12.24
CA ILE A 722 9.58 -23.85 -13.42
C ILE A 722 9.49 -24.89 -14.55
N THR A 723 10.54 -25.70 -14.74
CA THR A 723 10.54 -26.82 -15.70
C THR A 723 9.40 -27.79 -15.42
N SER A 724 9.25 -28.26 -14.18
CA SER A 724 8.17 -29.18 -13.82
C SER A 724 6.77 -28.57 -13.94
N GLN A 725 6.64 -27.26 -13.68
CA GLN A 725 5.37 -26.52 -13.86
C GLN A 725 4.97 -26.47 -15.34
N ILE A 726 5.89 -26.05 -16.22
CA ILE A 726 5.64 -25.96 -17.67
C ILE A 726 5.38 -27.35 -18.26
N SER A 727 6.17 -28.36 -17.90
CA SER A 727 5.94 -29.74 -18.34
C SER A 727 4.57 -30.25 -17.91
N LYS A 728 4.15 -29.98 -16.66
CA LYS A 728 2.84 -30.43 -16.21
C LYS A 728 1.69 -29.71 -16.93
N LEU A 729 1.82 -28.41 -17.20
CA LEU A 729 0.83 -27.69 -18.01
C LEU A 729 0.74 -28.25 -19.43
N HIS A 730 1.88 -28.53 -20.05
CA HIS A 730 1.94 -29.15 -21.37
C HIS A 730 1.21 -30.49 -21.40
N ASP A 731 1.48 -31.38 -20.44
CA ASP A 731 0.78 -32.67 -20.35
C ASP A 731 -0.74 -32.47 -20.24
N LEU A 732 -1.19 -31.57 -19.36
CA LEU A 732 -2.62 -31.27 -19.16
C LEU A 732 -3.32 -30.76 -20.42
N LEU A 733 -2.62 -30.02 -21.28
CA LEU A 733 -3.17 -29.49 -22.54
C LEU A 733 -3.00 -30.46 -23.72
N THR A 734 -2.29 -31.57 -23.55
CA THR A 734 -2.00 -32.53 -24.62
C THR A 734 -2.43 -33.93 -24.22
N VAL A 735 -1.53 -34.71 -23.61
CA VAL A 735 -1.69 -36.13 -23.29
C VAL A 735 -2.79 -36.36 -22.25
N ASP A 736 -2.82 -35.51 -21.22
CA ASP A 736 -3.73 -35.58 -20.08
C ASP A 736 -5.02 -34.76 -20.29
N SER A 737 -5.28 -34.24 -21.48
CA SER A 737 -6.48 -33.43 -21.77
C SER A 737 -7.79 -34.19 -21.49
N HIS A 738 -7.78 -35.51 -21.61
CA HIS A 738 -8.90 -36.40 -21.33
C HIS A 738 -9.22 -36.58 -19.83
N LEU A 739 -8.38 -36.08 -18.91
CA LEU A 739 -8.60 -36.24 -17.47
C LEU A 739 -9.85 -35.50 -16.97
N HIS A 740 -10.21 -34.40 -17.62
CA HIS A 740 -11.39 -33.61 -17.28
C HIS A 740 -11.86 -32.77 -18.48
N PRO A 741 -13.18 -32.60 -18.72
CA PRO A 741 -13.70 -31.85 -19.87
C PRO A 741 -13.15 -30.42 -20.01
N ILE A 742 -12.77 -29.79 -18.90
CA ILE A 742 -12.18 -28.45 -18.91
C ILE A 742 -10.84 -28.41 -19.65
N TYR A 743 -10.01 -29.46 -19.55
CA TYR A 743 -8.73 -29.50 -20.24
C TYR A 743 -8.91 -29.78 -21.73
N GLU A 744 -9.91 -30.60 -22.11
CA GLU A 744 -10.30 -30.77 -23.52
C GLU A 744 -10.76 -29.44 -24.14
N SER A 745 -11.58 -28.69 -23.40
CA SER A 745 -12.05 -27.35 -23.80
C SER A 745 -10.89 -26.35 -23.91
N ALA A 746 -9.98 -26.36 -22.94
CA ALA A 746 -8.78 -25.52 -22.93
C ALA A 746 -7.83 -25.84 -24.10
N ALA A 747 -7.61 -27.13 -24.40
CA ALA A 747 -6.75 -27.59 -25.50
C ALA A 747 -7.31 -27.18 -26.88
N LYS A 748 -8.64 -27.11 -27.03
CA LYS A 748 -9.30 -26.57 -28.24
C LYS A 748 -9.26 -25.05 -28.33
N GLY A 749 -8.88 -24.39 -27.23
CA GLY A 749 -8.92 -22.95 -27.09
C GLY A 749 -10.30 -22.39 -26.77
N ASP A 750 -11.30 -23.22 -26.47
CA ASP A 750 -12.66 -22.75 -26.12
C ASP A 750 -12.69 -22.12 -24.72
N THR A 751 -11.91 -22.66 -23.78
CA THR A 751 -11.71 -22.09 -22.43
C THR A 751 -10.35 -21.40 -22.33
N ALA A 752 -10.31 -20.21 -21.75
CA ALA A 752 -9.05 -19.49 -21.51
C ALA A 752 -8.17 -20.21 -20.48
N VAL A 753 -6.88 -20.32 -20.79
CA VAL A 753 -5.83 -20.81 -19.87
C VAL A 753 -5.06 -19.61 -19.35
N VAL A 754 -5.33 -19.21 -18.12
CA VAL A 754 -4.72 -18.04 -17.47
C VAL A 754 -3.48 -18.48 -16.71
N ILE A 755 -2.33 -17.89 -17.07
CA ILE A 755 -1.04 -18.19 -16.47
C ILE A 755 -0.54 -16.94 -15.74
N HIS A 756 -0.52 -17.05 -14.41
CA HIS A 756 0.04 -16.05 -13.51
C HIS A 756 1.57 -16.11 -13.55
N THR A 757 2.21 -15.12 -14.15
CA THR A 757 3.66 -15.02 -14.21
C THR A 757 4.13 -13.60 -14.55
N ASN A 758 5.31 -13.22 -14.06
CA ASN A 758 5.90 -11.90 -14.29
C ASN A 758 7.16 -11.93 -15.16
N ASN A 759 7.88 -13.05 -15.19
CA ASN A 759 9.22 -13.12 -15.76
C ASN A 759 9.21 -13.30 -17.28
N LYS A 760 10.03 -12.52 -18.01
CA LYS A 760 10.05 -12.51 -19.48
C LYS A 760 10.35 -13.89 -20.09
N ASP A 761 11.27 -14.65 -19.46
CA ASP A 761 11.72 -15.93 -20.03
C ASP A 761 10.66 -17.01 -19.81
N VAL A 762 9.95 -16.96 -18.67
CA VAL A 762 8.78 -17.82 -18.44
C VAL A 762 7.68 -17.50 -19.44
N ILE A 763 7.37 -16.23 -19.66
CA ILE A 763 6.37 -15.81 -20.67
C ILE A 763 6.77 -16.28 -22.07
N ALA A 764 8.05 -16.23 -22.45
CA ALA A 764 8.52 -16.75 -23.73
C ALA A 764 8.29 -18.28 -23.88
N HIS A 765 8.50 -19.06 -22.82
CA HIS A 765 8.18 -20.50 -22.84
C HIS A 765 6.67 -20.74 -22.95
N VAL A 766 5.87 -19.89 -22.32
CA VAL A 766 4.40 -19.94 -22.45
C VAL A 766 3.95 -19.62 -23.87
N ILE A 767 4.57 -18.65 -24.56
CA ILE A 767 4.33 -18.38 -25.98
C ILE A 767 4.67 -19.61 -26.83
N ALA A 768 5.79 -20.29 -26.55
CA ALA A 768 6.15 -21.52 -27.24
C ALA A 768 5.11 -22.63 -27.02
N LEU A 769 4.62 -22.78 -25.78
CA LEU A 769 3.56 -23.72 -25.44
C LEU A 769 2.24 -23.43 -26.17
N LYS A 770 1.86 -22.16 -26.29
CA LYS A 770 0.69 -21.75 -27.11
C LYS A 770 0.85 -22.22 -28.55
N LYS A 771 2.01 -21.97 -29.16
CA LYS A 771 2.28 -22.33 -30.56
C LYS A 771 2.21 -23.85 -30.79
N GLU A 772 2.59 -24.64 -29.80
CA GLU A 772 2.53 -26.11 -29.86
C GLU A 772 1.11 -26.66 -29.66
N THR A 773 0.37 -26.12 -28.69
CA THR A 773 -0.93 -26.67 -28.26
C THR A 773 -2.13 -26.09 -28.99
N GLY A 774 -2.02 -24.84 -29.49
CA GLY A 774 -3.16 -24.08 -30.03
C GLY A 774 -4.11 -23.53 -28.96
N ALA A 775 -3.80 -23.71 -27.67
CA ALA A 775 -4.64 -23.25 -26.57
C ALA A 775 -4.78 -21.71 -26.53
N HIS A 776 -5.91 -21.22 -26.03
CA HIS A 776 -6.14 -19.79 -25.79
C HIS A 776 -5.49 -19.38 -24.47
N ILE A 777 -4.19 -19.06 -24.54
CA ILE A 777 -3.40 -18.69 -23.36
C ILE A 777 -3.47 -17.17 -23.09
N VAL A 778 -3.66 -16.83 -21.81
CA VAL A 778 -3.67 -15.46 -21.27
C VAL A 778 -2.56 -15.34 -20.23
N ILE A 779 -1.77 -14.27 -20.29
CA ILE A 779 -0.84 -13.92 -19.20
C ILE A 779 -1.57 -13.06 -18.18
N MET A 780 -1.46 -13.40 -16.90
CA MET A 780 -1.92 -12.56 -15.80
C MET A 780 -0.72 -12.11 -14.95
N GLY A 781 -0.69 -10.82 -14.60
CA GLY A 781 0.52 -10.16 -14.10
C GLY A 781 1.32 -9.59 -15.26
N GLY A 782 2.49 -10.17 -15.55
CA GLY A 782 3.31 -9.76 -16.68
C GLY A 782 4.15 -8.52 -16.44
N ALA A 783 4.72 -8.35 -15.24
CA ALA A 783 5.59 -7.21 -14.93
C ALA A 783 6.73 -7.00 -15.96
N GLU A 784 7.32 -8.07 -16.48
CA GLU A 784 8.35 -8.03 -17.53
C GLU A 784 7.82 -8.28 -18.95
N ALA A 785 6.50 -8.35 -19.15
CA ALA A 785 5.90 -8.62 -20.47
C ALA A 785 6.26 -7.57 -21.52
N HIS A 786 6.49 -6.32 -21.09
CA HIS A 786 6.92 -5.23 -21.95
C HIS A 786 8.26 -5.52 -22.68
N LEU A 787 9.11 -6.41 -22.16
CA LEU A 787 10.39 -6.79 -22.78
C LEU A 787 10.22 -7.69 -24.02
N ILE A 788 9.03 -8.27 -24.21
CA ILE A 788 8.69 -9.18 -25.30
C ILE A 788 7.30 -8.88 -25.88
N ALA A 789 6.93 -7.60 -25.86
CA ALA A 789 5.62 -7.12 -26.28
C ALA A 789 5.29 -7.47 -27.74
N THR A 790 6.29 -7.39 -28.62
CA THR A 790 6.15 -7.75 -30.04
C THR A 790 5.83 -9.24 -30.19
N GLU A 791 6.54 -10.11 -29.48
CA GLU A 791 6.33 -11.56 -29.54
C GLU A 791 4.97 -11.96 -28.96
N LEU A 792 4.50 -11.27 -27.93
CA LEU A 792 3.15 -11.43 -27.39
C LEU A 792 2.08 -11.06 -28.43
N ALA A 793 2.26 -9.91 -29.11
CA ALA A 793 1.33 -9.46 -30.15
C ALA A 793 1.31 -10.41 -31.36
N GLU A 794 2.48 -10.81 -31.87
CA GLU A 794 2.60 -11.77 -32.98
C GLU A 794 2.00 -13.14 -32.65
N ALA A 795 2.07 -13.56 -31.38
CA ALA A 795 1.48 -14.80 -30.91
C ALA A 795 0.01 -14.66 -30.49
N ASP A 796 -0.60 -13.47 -30.59
CA ASP A 796 -1.96 -13.16 -30.13
C ASP A 796 -2.19 -13.54 -28.65
N VAL A 797 -1.19 -13.33 -27.79
CA VAL A 797 -1.28 -13.64 -26.36
C VAL A 797 -1.70 -12.38 -25.60
N PRO A 798 -2.95 -12.29 -25.12
CA PRO A 798 -3.38 -11.16 -24.32
C PRO A 798 -2.74 -11.16 -22.94
N VAL A 799 -2.69 -9.97 -22.33
CA VAL A 799 -2.13 -9.75 -20.99
C VAL A 799 -3.14 -9.03 -20.12
N ILE A 800 -3.46 -9.60 -18.95
CA ILE A 800 -4.17 -8.91 -17.87
C ILE A 800 -3.13 -8.45 -16.85
N VAL A 801 -2.82 -7.16 -16.85
CA VAL A 801 -1.80 -6.57 -15.97
C VAL A 801 -2.38 -6.37 -14.57
N ALA A 802 -1.72 -6.94 -13.56
CA ALA A 802 -2.17 -6.86 -12.16
C ALA A 802 -1.01 -7.08 -11.15
N PRO A 803 -0.68 -6.09 -10.29
CA PRO A 803 -1.14 -4.69 -10.35
C PRO A 803 -0.52 -3.96 -11.54
N PHE A 804 -1.11 -2.83 -11.94
CA PHE A 804 -0.62 -1.99 -13.04
C PHE A 804 0.11 -0.72 -12.55
N TRP A 805 -0.07 -0.32 -11.28
CA TRP A 805 0.71 0.74 -10.65
C TRP A 805 2.18 0.45 -10.93
N GLY A 806 2.92 1.48 -11.38
CA GLY A 806 4.30 1.36 -11.85
C GLY A 806 5.11 0.43 -10.95
N CYS A 807 6.02 -0.31 -11.57
CA CYS A 807 6.47 -1.50 -10.90
C CYS A 807 7.38 -1.22 -9.70
N GLU A 808 6.97 -1.81 -8.57
CA GLU A 808 7.85 -2.13 -7.47
C GLU A 808 8.39 -3.55 -7.70
N PRO A 809 9.70 -3.71 -7.97
CA PRO A 809 10.29 -5.02 -8.19
C PRO A 809 10.38 -5.81 -6.88
N LEU A 810 9.29 -5.98 -6.16
CA LEU A 810 9.21 -6.60 -4.83
C LEU A 810 9.78 -8.02 -4.86
N PHE A 811 9.53 -8.75 -5.96
CA PHE A 811 10.00 -10.11 -6.16
C PHE A 811 10.98 -10.21 -7.32
N TRP A 812 11.90 -11.17 -7.22
CA TRP A 812 12.95 -11.42 -8.21
C TRP A 812 12.41 -11.69 -9.64
N ASP A 813 11.24 -12.32 -9.73
CA ASP A 813 10.59 -12.69 -10.99
C ASP A 813 10.07 -11.47 -11.79
N GLY A 814 9.98 -10.30 -11.16
CA GLY A 814 9.55 -9.04 -11.80
C GLY A 814 10.61 -7.95 -11.82
N ARG A 815 11.89 -8.25 -11.53
CA ARG A 815 12.90 -7.21 -11.24
C ARG A 815 13.21 -6.22 -12.37
N HIS A 816 12.90 -6.56 -13.62
CA HIS A 816 13.12 -5.66 -14.77
C HIS A 816 11.86 -4.95 -15.25
N CYS A 817 10.81 -4.96 -14.45
CA CYS A 817 9.60 -4.22 -14.73
C CYS A 817 9.83 -2.71 -14.92
N LEU A 818 8.88 -2.03 -15.55
CA LEU A 818 8.99 -0.59 -15.81
C LEU A 818 8.47 0.22 -14.62
N PRO A 819 9.28 1.11 -14.02
CA PRO A 819 8.84 1.99 -12.92
C PRO A 819 7.83 3.05 -13.38
N GLY A 820 7.78 3.35 -14.68
CA GLY A 820 6.87 4.33 -15.24
C GLY A 820 7.40 5.77 -15.20
N PRO A 821 6.59 6.73 -15.67
CA PRO A 821 6.96 8.14 -15.66
C PRO A 821 7.23 8.66 -14.24
N PRO A 822 8.19 9.58 -14.06
CA PRO A 822 9.05 10.17 -15.09
C PRO A 822 10.33 9.38 -15.41
N LEU A 823 10.61 8.26 -14.71
CA LEU A 823 11.83 7.48 -14.95
C LEU A 823 11.85 6.80 -16.33
N THR A 824 10.67 6.41 -16.83
CA THR A 824 10.46 5.88 -18.17
C THR A 824 9.24 6.51 -18.81
N ASP A 825 9.29 6.82 -20.11
CA ASP A 825 8.20 7.55 -20.82
C ASP A 825 6.84 6.84 -20.85
N ARG A 826 6.83 5.52 -20.63
CA ARG A 826 5.64 4.68 -20.71
C ARG A 826 5.50 3.78 -19.49
N LEU A 827 4.26 3.48 -19.14
CA LEU A 827 3.90 2.37 -18.24
C LEU A 827 4.01 1.03 -18.97
N GLY A 828 4.25 -0.06 -18.23
CA GLY A 828 4.21 -1.44 -18.75
C GLY A 828 3.02 -1.75 -19.67
N PRO A 829 1.76 -1.53 -19.25
CA PRO A 829 0.59 -1.75 -20.10
C PRO A 829 0.55 -0.86 -21.34
N GLN A 830 1.09 0.37 -21.30
CA GLN A 830 1.15 1.23 -22.49
C GLN A 830 2.10 0.67 -23.55
N VAL A 831 3.26 0.13 -23.15
CA VAL A 831 4.19 -0.53 -24.09
C VAL A 831 3.53 -1.73 -24.78
N LEU A 832 2.73 -2.50 -24.03
CA LEU A 832 1.97 -3.63 -24.58
C LEU A 832 0.90 -3.16 -25.57
N ILE A 833 0.14 -2.12 -25.24
CA ILE A 833 -0.89 -1.53 -26.12
C ILE A 833 -0.26 -0.98 -27.40
N ASP A 834 0.85 -0.24 -27.29
CA ASP A 834 1.61 0.33 -28.42
C ASP A 834 2.12 -0.78 -29.36
N ALA A 835 2.46 -1.96 -28.83
CA ALA A 835 2.87 -3.14 -29.60
C ALA A 835 1.69 -3.92 -30.23
N GLY A 836 0.43 -3.56 -29.92
CA GLY A 836 -0.77 -4.23 -30.43
C GLY A 836 -1.24 -5.42 -29.59
N VAL A 837 -0.71 -5.60 -28.38
CA VAL A 837 -1.19 -6.62 -27.43
C VAL A 837 -2.58 -6.22 -26.91
N LYS A 838 -3.52 -7.16 -26.85
CA LYS A 838 -4.79 -6.94 -26.16
C LYS A 838 -4.54 -6.96 -24.65
N VAL A 839 -4.74 -5.80 -24.02
CA VAL A 839 -4.48 -5.60 -22.58
C VAL A 839 -5.79 -5.44 -21.81
N GLY A 840 -5.87 -6.07 -20.64
CA GLY A 840 -6.80 -5.72 -19.56
C GLY A 840 -6.04 -5.30 -18.31
N ILE A 841 -6.69 -4.57 -17.40
CA ILE A 841 -6.14 -4.21 -16.09
C ILE A 841 -6.99 -4.86 -15.01
N SER A 842 -6.34 -5.27 -13.92
CA SER A 842 -6.97 -5.96 -12.80
C SER A 842 -6.22 -5.67 -11.50
N ASN A 843 -6.92 -5.83 -10.39
CA ASN A 843 -6.40 -5.67 -9.05
C ASN A 843 -6.13 -7.06 -8.46
N TRP A 844 -4.86 -7.34 -8.21
CA TRP A 844 -4.37 -8.61 -7.66
C TRP A 844 -3.68 -8.40 -6.30
N ASP A 845 -4.18 -7.43 -5.54
CA ASP A 845 -3.65 -7.06 -4.24
C ASP A 845 -4.04 -8.06 -3.13
N ALA A 846 -3.44 -7.87 -1.97
CA ALA A 846 -3.68 -8.65 -0.76
C ALA A 846 -4.83 -8.10 0.09
N SER A 847 -5.17 -6.83 -0.08
CA SER A 847 -6.07 -6.03 0.75
C SER A 847 -7.54 -6.11 0.33
N ASN A 848 -7.83 -6.57 -0.89
CA ASN A 848 -9.15 -6.66 -1.53
C ASN A 848 -9.87 -5.33 -1.80
N ASN A 849 -9.24 -4.19 -1.58
CA ASN A 849 -9.96 -2.92 -1.60
C ASN A 849 -9.76 -2.11 -2.89
N HIS A 850 -8.61 -2.23 -3.57
CA HIS A 850 -8.29 -1.38 -4.74
C HIS A 850 -9.17 -1.65 -5.96
N ILE A 851 -9.93 -2.75 -5.99
CA ILE A 851 -10.85 -3.05 -7.11
C ILE A 851 -11.81 -1.89 -7.42
N ARG A 852 -12.19 -1.09 -6.40
CA ARG A 852 -13.08 0.06 -6.57
C ARG A 852 -12.43 1.23 -7.33
N ASP A 853 -11.10 1.24 -7.40
CA ASP A 853 -10.29 2.29 -8.02
C ASP A 853 -10.01 2.01 -9.51
N SER A 854 -10.40 0.82 -10.00
CA SER A 854 -10.10 0.29 -11.35
C SER A 854 -10.29 1.31 -12.48
N ILE A 855 -11.30 2.18 -12.40
CA ILE A 855 -11.56 3.17 -13.45
C ILE A 855 -10.53 4.31 -13.46
N TRP A 856 -10.06 4.77 -12.30
CA TRP A 856 -9.01 5.79 -12.19
C TRP A 856 -7.66 5.24 -12.64
N GLU A 857 -7.40 4.02 -12.20
CA GLU A 857 -6.25 3.22 -12.59
C GLU A 857 -6.15 3.06 -14.12
N ALA A 858 -7.26 2.64 -14.75
CA ALA A 858 -7.32 2.52 -16.20
C ALA A 858 -7.26 3.87 -16.92
N SER A 859 -7.82 4.94 -16.32
CA SER A 859 -7.75 6.30 -16.86
C SER A 859 -6.31 6.80 -16.93
N TRP A 860 -5.51 6.50 -15.91
CA TRP A 860 -4.10 6.81 -15.92
C TRP A 860 -3.33 6.06 -17.00
N VAL A 861 -3.58 4.75 -17.15
CA VAL A 861 -2.94 3.96 -18.23
C VAL A 861 -3.33 4.46 -19.61
N ALA A 862 -4.60 4.78 -19.82
CA ALA A 862 -5.10 5.29 -21.10
C ALA A 862 -4.53 6.67 -21.44
N GLY A 863 -4.14 7.43 -20.42
CA GLY A 863 -3.71 8.80 -20.53
C GLY A 863 -4.88 9.77 -20.70
N PRO A 864 -4.61 11.09 -20.60
CA PRO A 864 -5.64 12.12 -20.63
C PRO A 864 -6.50 12.08 -21.90
N GLY A 865 -7.82 12.19 -21.74
CA GLY A 865 -8.78 12.25 -22.84
C GLY A 865 -9.13 10.91 -23.51
N ASN A 866 -8.40 9.81 -23.26
CA ASN A 866 -8.69 8.52 -23.88
C ASN A 866 -9.65 7.64 -23.05
N ARG A 867 -10.83 8.21 -22.73
CA ARG A 867 -11.86 7.59 -21.88
C ARG A 867 -12.35 6.24 -22.40
N SER A 868 -12.43 6.06 -23.71
CA SER A 868 -12.86 4.79 -24.31
C SER A 868 -11.85 3.66 -24.10
N LEU A 869 -10.55 3.95 -24.17
CA LEU A 869 -9.52 2.96 -23.84
C LEU A 869 -9.55 2.62 -22.35
N ALA A 870 -9.62 3.64 -21.48
CA ALA A 870 -9.71 3.45 -20.04
C ALA A 870 -10.83 2.47 -19.68
N LEU A 871 -12.04 2.71 -20.19
CA LEU A 871 -13.18 1.84 -19.96
C LEU A 871 -12.97 0.43 -20.53
N ASP A 872 -12.45 0.31 -21.76
CA ASP A 872 -12.23 -0.99 -22.40
C ASP A 872 -11.23 -1.85 -21.60
N LEU A 873 -10.21 -1.26 -20.96
CA LEU A 873 -9.20 -1.97 -20.15
C LEU A 873 -9.80 -2.70 -18.92
N VAL A 874 -10.88 -2.17 -18.34
CA VAL A 874 -11.54 -2.69 -17.11
C VAL A 874 -12.96 -3.19 -17.36
N SER A 875 -13.29 -3.51 -18.61
CA SER A 875 -14.57 -4.10 -18.96
C SER A 875 -14.45 -5.00 -20.19
N LYS A 876 -14.69 -4.45 -21.38
CA LYS A 876 -14.78 -5.15 -22.65
C LYS A 876 -13.54 -6.00 -22.96
N ASN A 877 -12.32 -5.50 -22.68
CA ASN A 877 -11.11 -6.28 -22.93
C ASN A 877 -11.04 -7.50 -22.00
N ILE A 878 -11.44 -7.39 -20.73
CA ILE A 878 -11.50 -8.54 -19.82
C ILE A 878 -12.51 -9.58 -20.33
N GLU A 879 -13.69 -9.13 -20.77
CA GLU A 879 -14.68 -10.01 -21.39
C GLU A 879 -14.14 -10.70 -22.67
N ASP A 880 -13.42 -9.97 -23.52
CA ASP A 880 -12.83 -10.51 -24.76
C ASP A 880 -11.73 -11.54 -24.46
N ILE A 881 -10.82 -11.18 -23.55
CA ILE A 881 -9.66 -11.99 -23.18
C ILE A 881 -10.10 -13.32 -22.58
N LEU A 882 -11.13 -13.31 -21.73
CA LEU A 882 -11.64 -14.50 -21.06
C LEU A 882 -12.84 -15.15 -21.79
N LYS A 883 -13.25 -14.64 -22.95
CA LYS A 883 -14.39 -15.12 -23.76
C LYS A 883 -15.72 -15.16 -22.99
N LEU A 884 -15.97 -14.12 -22.18
CA LEU A 884 -17.14 -14.03 -21.32
C LEU A 884 -18.37 -13.48 -22.06
N PRO A 885 -19.59 -13.77 -21.58
CA PRO A 885 -20.80 -13.13 -22.08
C PRO A 885 -20.75 -11.61 -21.87
N ARG A 886 -21.24 -10.83 -22.84
CA ARG A 886 -21.30 -9.36 -22.75
C ARG A 886 -22.24 -8.89 -21.65
N SER A 887 -21.78 -7.90 -20.88
CA SER A 887 -22.64 -7.20 -19.94
C SER A 887 -23.66 -6.31 -20.65
N ARG A 888 -24.87 -6.26 -20.10
CA ARG A 888 -25.90 -5.24 -20.42
C ARG A 888 -26.17 -4.33 -19.22
N ASP A 889 -25.40 -4.50 -18.16
CA ASP A 889 -25.50 -3.69 -16.97
C ASP A 889 -24.86 -2.33 -17.27
N PHE A 890 -25.44 -1.27 -16.72
CA PHE A 890 -24.87 0.07 -16.82
C PHE A 890 -24.92 0.80 -15.49
N VAL A 891 -23.95 1.68 -15.31
CA VAL A 891 -23.75 2.49 -14.11
C VAL A 891 -23.74 3.94 -14.53
N ILE A 892 -24.42 4.77 -13.77
CA ILE A 892 -24.49 6.22 -13.99
C ILE A 892 -23.70 6.88 -12.89
N TYR A 893 -22.80 7.77 -13.27
CA TYR A 893 -22.01 8.61 -12.38
C TYR A 893 -22.46 10.07 -12.47
N GLU A 894 -22.39 10.76 -11.35
CA GLU A 894 -22.48 12.22 -11.25
C GLU A 894 -21.05 12.75 -11.04
N GLY A 895 -20.58 13.63 -11.93
CA GLY A 895 -19.18 14.04 -12.08
C GLY A 895 -18.37 13.08 -12.96
N ASP A 896 -17.19 13.51 -13.42
CA ASP A 896 -16.33 12.75 -14.35
C ASP A 896 -15.75 11.47 -13.70
N PRO A 897 -16.20 10.25 -14.06
CA PRO A 897 -15.73 9.00 -13.45
C PRO A 897 -14.30 8.62 -13.84
N PHE A 898 -13.71 9.31 -14.82
CA PHE A 898 -12.32 9.12 -15.23
C PHE A 898 -11.34 9.99 -14.42
N ASN A 899 -11.87 10.73 -13.43
CA ASN A 899 -11.10 11.54 -12.49
C ASN A 899 -11.63 11.34 -11.04
N PHE A 900 -10.94 11.93 -10.05
CA PHE A 900 -11.44 11.97 -8.68
C PHE A 900 -12.62 12.95 -8.55
N GLY A 901 -13.51 12.70 -7.58
CA GLY A 901 -14.68 13.54 -7.30
C GLY A 901 -16.04 12.99 -7.74
N ALA A 902 -16.06 12.06 -8.71
CA ALA A 902 -17.31 11.48 -9.18
C ALA A 902 -17.96 10.55 -8.16
N ARG A 903 -19.29 10.38 -8.25
CA ARG A 903 -20.03 9.40 -7.43
C ARG A 903 -20.98 8.59 -8.28
N VAL A 904 -21.19 7.32 -7.93
CA VAL A 904 -22.26 6.53 -8.53
C VAL A 904 -23.61 7.12 -8.13
N ALA A 905 -24.41 7.46 -9.14
CA ALA A 905 -25.77 7.95 -9.00
C ALA A 905 -26.81 6.83 -9.20
N LEU A 906 -26.50 5.83 -10.02
CA LEU A 906 -27.41 4.71 -10.28
C LEU A 906 -26.66 3.46 -10.75
N ILE A 907 -27.07 2.29 -10.27
CA ILE A 907 -26.64 0.98 -10.80
C ILE A 907 -27.85 0.27 -11.40
N PHE A 908 -27.75 -0.09 -12.67
CA PHE A 908 -28.77 -0.83 -13.41
C PHE A 908 -28.25 -2.19 -13.85
N GLU A 909 -28.91 -3.25 -13.39
CA GLU A 909 -28.47 -4.62 -13.55
C GLU A 909 -29.67 -5.54 -13.76
N GLU A 910 -29.57 -6.45 -14.72
CA GLU A 910 -30.65 -7.40 -15.04
C GLU A 910 -32.00 -6.75 -15.39
N GLY A 911 -31.94 -5.60 -16.06
CA GLY A 911 -33.15 -4.89 -16.47
C GLY A 911 -33.84 -4.14 -15.33
N LYS A 912 -33.16 -3.94 -14.19
CA LYS A 912 -33.72 -3.20 -13.05
C LYS A 912 -32.68 -2.27 -12.43
N VAL A 913 -33.16 -1.16 -11.90
CA VAL A 913 -32.43 -0.31 -10.96
C VAL A 913 -32.17 -1.14 -9.70
N ARG A 914 -30.92 -1.31 -9.31
CA ARG A 914 -30.54 -2.02 -8.09
C ARG A 914 -30.21 -1.09 -6.95
N SER A 915 -29.55 0.03 -7.25
CA SER A 915 -29.20 1.06 -6.28
C SER A 915 -29.27 2.45 -6.88
N CYS A 916 -29.59 3.44 -6.06
CA CYS A 916 -29.66 4.87 -6.38
C CYS A 916 -28.82 5.62 -5.35
N TYR A 917 -27.85 6.41 -5.81
CA TYR A 917 -26.86 7.11 -4.99
C TYR A 917 -26.29 6.26 -3.83
N PRO A 918 -25.76 5.05 -4.09
CA PRO A 918 -25.22 4.20 -3.04
C PRO A 918 -24.17 4.95 -2.22
N ASN A 919 -24.30 4.93 -0.90
CA ASN A 919 -23.20 5.31 -0.02
C ASN A 919 -22.21 4.15 0.01
N VAL A 920 -20.94 4.39 -0.32
CA VAL A 920 -19.92 3.32 -0.38
C VAL A 920 -19.73 2.67 1.01
N ASP A 921 -20.00 3.40 2.08
CA ASP A 921 -19.83 2.95 3.46
C ASP A 921 -21.14 2.66 4.21
N GLU A 922 -22.31 2.64 3.55
CA GLU A 922 -23.58 2.28 4.22
C GLU A 922 -23.59 0.82 4.69
N ASP A 923 -24.00 0.57 5.94
CA ASP A 923 -24.13 -0.77 6.52
C ASP A 923 -25.27 -1.61 5.91
#